data_AF-A0A6A2Y034-F1
#
_entry.id   AF-A0A6A2Y034-F1
#
_cell.length_a   1.000
_cell.length_b   1.000
_cell.length_c   1.000
_cell.angle_alpha   90.00
_cell.angle_beta   90.00
_cell.angle_gamma   90.00
#
_symmetry.space_group_name_H-M   'P 1'
#
loop_
_entity.id
_entity.type
_entity.pdbx_description
1 polymer ?
#
loop_
_entity_poly.entity_id
_entity_poly.type
_entity_poly.pdbx_seq_one_letter_code
_entity_poly.pdbx_strand_id
1 'polypeptide(L)'
;MVLLSQKLKPLNSIGQDEFNEDFASVKYKTDYLRLNAIEQKASEELKGRKIIVLNEKDHSSSVASHSSDENRDSNQYRDAQHASKSSKANDSEIKGKGEDRLRIQQKEVPRRSRKQEQFNREAGTHNQHLRTQSRSVTNKRLKQMNEQLIRAKAYLSLGRPGSYPELERELRRKIKQVERAVRKASNDSDLPRSSSRMIRSMEVWLAKMNHTFADCFGADKTLCATVNDTEEQVQAEKNQGSYLVQLAGRTTPKGLHCLSMRLTAEYFLLQPEERQFPNQHKLHDLDLYHYAVFSDEILACAVVVNSTTASAKEPEKIVFHILTDSLNLPAISMWFLLNPPGGATIHVQSIENFNWLSTEYYSTLKEYKSDDPRYTSTLSHLRFYLADIFPSVDKIVLFDHDVVVQRDLTALWTVDMKRKVHAAVETCRESKASFHSMNLFMNISDQSLAKRFNSSVCTWAFGMNLFDLKEWRRQNLTMLYHNYLQLGLNWPLSEAGRLPLGWITFYNQTVALDKRWHSLGLGYNPGLRRDNIKNAAVIHYDGIRKPWLEIGIAEYKGYWSKHLQYEHPYLQQCNIHEEAPSADGVSWCMLFADDIVLVAETKSELNSRLATWKTALEEKGLRINIEKTEYLCSNFSGNQNVKDVEVCIEGHVLPSKDCFKYLGSMIHKDGGVDDDVTHRIKAGWLKWRAASGVLCDKKVPLKLKGKFYRMAIRPALLYGSECWAPKKDHVRRIEAAEMRMLRWTCGRTLWDMTTNSAIRMSLGVVSVSEKMREGRLRWFGHVLRRLPSDAVRRVESITVDGARRKG
;
A
#
# COMPACT_ATOMS: atom_id res chain seq x y z
N MET A 1 34.66 22.24 0.91
CA MET A 1 35.26 21.86 -0.39
C MET A 1 34.41 20.76 -1.01
N VAL A 2 34.38 20.63 -2.34
CA VAL A 2 33.34 19.89 -3.12
C VAL A 2 31.94 20.50 -2.95
N LEU A 3 31.45 21.15 -4.00
CA LEU A 3 30.11 21.74 -4.10
C LEU A 3 29.32 20.98 -5.18
N LEU A 4 28.09 20.57 -4.87
CA LEU A 4 27.14 20.05 -5.85
C LEU A 4 25.88 20.92 -5.87
N SER A 5 25.49 21.41 -7.05
CA SER A 5 24.45 22.44 -7.19
C SER A 5 23.04 21.87 -6.96
N GLN A 6 22.41 22.23 -5.84
CA GLN A 6 21.07 21.76 -5.43
C GLN A 6 19.90 22.40 -6.23
N LYS A 7 20.03 22.62 -7.54
CA LYS A 7 18.98 23.25 -8.37
C LYS A 7 18.00 22.29 -9.06
N LEU A 8 18.13 20.98 -8.88
CA LEU A 8 17.16 19.98 -9.37
C LEU A 8 16.82 18.89 -8.33
N LYS A 9 15.75 19.12 -7.58
CA LYS A 9 14.81 18.14 -6.97
C LYS A 9 13.52 18.92 -6.62
N PRO A 10 12.33 18.28 -6.49
CA PRO A 10 12.07 16.85 -6.58
C PRO A 10 11.80 16.36 -8.01
N LEU A 11 12.14 15.08 -8.24
CA LEU A 11 11.53 14.21 -9.24
C LEU A 11 10.97 13.01 -8.47
N ASN A 12 9.82 12.48 -8.88
CA ASN A 12 9.33 11.20 -8.36
C ASN A 12 10.13 10.08 -9.02
N SER A 13 10.52 9.05 -8.26
CA SER A 13 11.38 7.94 -8.72
C SER A 13 10.93 7.31 -10.04
N ILE A 14 9.63 7.01 -10.17
CA ILE A 14 9.03 6.42 -11.39
C ILE A 14 9.26 7.27 -12.65
N GLY A 15 9.43 8.59 -12.50
CA GLY A 15 9.71 9.51 -13.61
C GLY A 15 11.20 9.78 -13.86
N GLN A 16 12.09 9.05 -13.18
CA GLN A 16 13.53 9.26 -13.25
C GLN A 16 14.20 8.28 -14.23
N ASP A 17 13.79 7.01 -14.21
CA ASP A 17 14.34 5.98 -15.11
C ASP A 17 13.94 6.25 -16.57
N GLU A 18 12.64 6.50 -16.81
CA GLU A 18 12.10 6.94 -18.12
C GLU A 18 12.69 8.29 -18.61
N PHE A 19 13.43 9.03 -17.77
CA PHE A 19 14.11 10.27 -18.15
C PHE A 19 15.61 10.06 -18.46
N ASN A 20 16.23 9.04 -17.87
CA ASN A 20 17.65 8.71 -18.07
C ASN A 20 17.87 8.00 -19.43
N GLU A 21 16.97 7.09 -19.82
CA GLU A 21 17.06 6.37 -21.11
C GLU A 21 17.00 7.33 -22.31
N ASP A 22 16.07 8.28 -22.30
CA ASP A 22 15.97 9.35 -23.31
C ASP A 22 17.29 10.13 -23.44
N PHE A 23 17.96 10.42 -22.31
CA PHE A 23 19.18 11.23 -22.28
C PHE A 23 20.41 10.51 -22.85
N ALA A 24 20.49 9.18 -22.70
CA ALA A 24 21.59 8.36 -23.22
C ALA A 24 21.69 8.39 -24.76
N SER A 25 20.60 8.72 -25.46
CA SER A 25 20.57 8.87 -26.91
C SER A 25 21.31 10.13 -27.43
N VAL A 26 21.57 11.11 -26.55
CA VAL A 26 22.03 12.45 -26.94
C VAL A 26 23.55 12.59 -26.79
N LYS A 27 24.30 12.23 -27.84
CA LYS A 27 25.75 12.49 -27.92
C LYS A 27 26.05 14.00 -27.99
N TYR A 28 26.39 14.60 -26.85
CA TYR A 28 27.06 15.91 -26.81
C TYR A 28 28.57 15.73 -26.62
N LYS A 29 29.37 16.51 -27.36
CA LYS A 29 30.80 16.68 -27.05
C LYS A 29 30.94 17.49 -25.77
N THR A 30 31.85 17.06 -24.90
CA THR A 30 32.15 17.73 -23.64
C THR A 30 33.31 18.72 -23.83
N ASP A 31 33.04 20.01 -23.67
CA ASP A 31 34.08 21.03 -23.48
C ASP A 31 33.90 21.67 -22.10
N TYR A 32 34.84 21.41 -21.20
CA TYR A 32 34.96 22.08 -19.90
C TYR A 32 35.67 23.42 -20.09
N LEU A 33 35.16 24.51 -19.48
CA LEU A 33 35.99 25.47 -18.72
C LEU A 33 35.17 26.61 -18.06
N ARG A 34 35.75 27.18 -17.00
CA ARG A 34 35.44 28.49 -16.36
C ARG A 34 34.01 28.71 -15.83
N LEU A 35 33.75 28.12 -14.66
CA LEU A 35 33.09 28.86 -13.58
C LEU A 35 34.12 29.74 -12.87
N ASN A 36 33.77 30.96 -12.47
CA ASN A 36 34.47 31.68 -11.41
C ASN A 36 33.55 32.69 -10.69
N ALA A 37 33.96 33.07 -9.48
CA ALA A 37 33.21 33.75 -8.41
C ALA A 37 32.27 34.93 -8.78
N ILE A 38 31.21 35.09 -7.97
CA ILE A 38 31.10 36.16 -6.95
C ILE A 38 30.00 35.78 -5.94
N GLU A 39 30.21 36.09 -4.66
CA GLU A 39 29.25 35.84 -3.57
C GLU A 39 28.50 37.11 -3.13
N GLN A 40 27.32 36.88 -2.56
CA GLN A 40 26.57 37.69 -1.57
C GLN A 40 26.79 39.22 -1.48
N LYS A 41 25.68 39.95 -1.67
CA LYS A 41 25.10 40.81 -0.62
C LYS A 41 23.58 40.94 -0.81
N ALA A 42 22.87 41.48 0.18
CA ALA A 42 21.41 41.37 0.29
C ALA A 42 20.71 42.71 0.63
N SER A 43 19.38 42.71 0.43
CA SER A 43 18.38 43.70 0.88
C SER A 43 18.17 44.98 0.05
N GLU A 44 17.00 45.58 0.32
CA GLU A 44 16.49 46.94 0.04
C GLU A 44 16.16 47.41 -1.40
N GLU A 45 14.85 47.33 -1.70
CA GLU A 45 13.92 48.43 -2.03
C GLU A 45 14.16 49.48 -3.16
N LEU A 46 13.02 49.80 -3.81
CA LEU A 46 12.61 51.07 -4.45
C LEU A 46 13.24 51.59 -5.77
N LYS A 47 12.32 51.84 -6.73
CA LYS A 47 12.25 52.91 -7.76
C LYS A 47 13.54 53.34 -8.50
N GLY A 48 13.59 53.09 -9.82
CA GLY A 48 14.51 53.77 -10.76
C GLY A 48 14.10 53.62 -12.23
N ARG A 49 14.53 54.54 -13.11
CA ARG A 49 14.16 54.55 -14.54
C ARG A 49 15.33 54.95 -15.45
N LYS A 50 15.50 54.21 -16.56
CA LYS A 50 16.02 54.62 -17.88
C LYS A 50 17.51 55.00 -18.10
N ILE A 51 18.14 54.18 -18.97
CA ILE A 51 18.96 54.50 -20.17
C ILE A 51 20.39 55.09 -19.96
N ILE A 52 21.24 54.80 -20.96
CA ILE A 52 22.49 55.45 -21.42
C ILE A 52 23.78 54.65 -21.12
N VAL A 53 24.77 54.49 -22.03
CA VAL A 53 24.78 54.18 -23.49
C VAL A 53 26.23 53.82 -23.92
N LEU A 54 26.43 52.91 -24.90
CA LEU A 54 27.71 52.66 -25.65
C LEU A 54 28.92 52.22 -24.76
N ASN A 55 30.11 51.80 -25.24
CA ASN A 55 30.61 51.26 -26.53
C ASN A 55 31.77 50.24 -26.22
N GLU A 56 31.91 49.07 -26.86
CA GLU A 56 32.57 48.77 -28.17
C GLU A 56 34.08 48.38 -28.03
N LYS A 57 34.61 47.59 -28.99
CA LYS A 57 36.04 47.25 -29.24
C LYS A 57 36.77 46.32 -28.23
N ASP A 58 37.72 45.45 -28.62
CA ASP A 58 38.12 45.00 -29.97
C ASP A 58 38.83 43.61 -30.03
N HIS A 59 39.00 43.13 -31.28
CA HIS A 59 39.94 42.15 -31.90
C HIS A 59 41.25 41.72 -31.15
N SER A 60 41.94 40.59 -31.44
CA SER A 60 41.78 39.42 -32.36
C SER A 60 42.52 38.16 -31.79
N SER A 61 43.25 37.18 -32.42
CA SER A 61 43.81 36.91 -33.78
C SER A 61 44.18 35.40 -34.02
N SER A 62 44.75 35.09 -35.20
CA SER A 62 45.70 34.00 -35.62
C SER A 62 45.96 32.75 -34.74
N VAL A 63 45.97 31.46 -35.18
CA VAL A 63 46.22 30.73 -36.47
C VAL A 63 47.70 30.38 -36.81
N ALA A 64 48.04 29.07 -36.76
CA ALA A 64 49.08 28.31 -37.51
C ALA A 64 48.98 26.81 -37.08
N SER A 65 48.67 25.83 -37.94
CA SER A 65 49.56 24.91 -38.72
C SER A 65 50.44 23.95 -37.88
N HIS A 66 50.81 22.71 -38.28
CA HIS A 66 50.86 22.05 -39.60
C HIS A 66 50.32 20.59 -39.62
N SER A 67 50.31 19.97 -40.81
CA SER A 67 49.86 18.60 -41.12
C SER A 67 50.92 17.77 -41.86
N SER A 68 50.72 16.44 -41.83
CA SER A 68 51.16 15.43 -42.81
C SER A 68 50.42 14.12 -42.44
N ASP A 69 49.68 13.37 -43.27
CA ASP A 69 49.71 13.07 -44.71
C ASP A 69 50.94 12.24 -45.14
N GLU A 70 50.83 11.23 -46.01
CA GLU A 70 49.69 10.72 -46.80
C GLU A 70 49.19 9.34 -46.25
N ASN A 71 48.64 8.31 -46.94
CA ASN A 71 48.47 7.99 -48.37
C ASN A 71 47.12 7.27 -48.70
N ARG A 72 47.13 6.18 -49.48
CA ARG A 72 46.03 5.67 -50.35
C ARG A 72 45.91 4.14 -50.43
N ASP A 73 44.95 3.47 -51.09
CA ASP A 73 43.66 3.78 -51.80
C ASP A 73 42.74 2.53 -51.57
N SER A 74 41.40 2.49 -51.60
CA SER A 74 40.26 3.08 -52.35
C SER A 74 39.71 2.25 -53.55
N ASN A 75 38.40 1.90 -53.46
CA ASN A 75 37.47 1.52 -54.56
C ASN A 75 37.75 0.20 -55.36
N GLN A 76 36.80 -0.49 -56.05
CA GLN A 76 35.32 -0.43 -56.12
C GLN A 76 34.71 -1.75 -56.67
N TYR A 77 33.62 -2.23 -56.02
CA TYR A 77 32.27 -2.57 -56.56
C TYR A 77 31.99 -3.53 -57.76
N ARG A 78 30.77 -4.15 -57.69
CA ARG A 78 29.95 -4.85 -58.73
C ARG A 78 30.39 -6.28 -59.14
N ASP A 79 29.50 -7.21 -59.54
CA ASP A 79 28.01 -7.28 -59.49
C ASP A 79 27.50 -8.74 -59.56
N ALA A 80 26.16 -8.94 -59.54
CA ALA A 80 25.40 -10.15 -59.93
C ALA A 80 25.44 -11.40 -59.01
N GLN A 81 24.53 -12.39 -59.11
CA GLN A 81 23.04 -12.41 -59.16
C GLN A 81 22.54 -13.88 -59.05
N HIS A 82 21.21 -14.10 -58.99
CA HIS A 82 20.48 -15.39 -59.12
C HIS A 82 20.61 -16.46 -58.01
N ALA A 83 19.78 -17.52 -57.97
CA ALA A 83 18.29 -17.60 -57.97
C ALA A 83 17.78 -19.05 -57.80
N SER A 84 16.69 -19.23 -57.04
CA SER A 84 15.60 -20.24 -57.19
C SER A 84 15.88 -21.74 -57.48
N LYS A 85 15.39 -22.62 -56.59
CA LYS A 85 14.60 -23.87 -56.86
C LYS A 85 14.27 -24.54 -55.50
N SER A 86 13.11 -25.13 -55.15
CA SER A 86 11.80 -25.47 -55.77
C SER A 86 11.51 -26.97 -56.04
N SER A 87 10.96 -27.66 -55.03
CA SER A 87 10.10 -28.85 -55.11
C SER A 87 9.35 -28.94 -53.76
N LYS A 88 8.01 -29.08 -53.65
CA LYS A 88 7.05 -30.05 -54.21
C LYS A 88 7.36 -31.51 -53.83
N ALA A 89 6.40 -32.39 -53.51
CA ALA A 89 5.01 -32.36 -53.00
C ALA A 89 4.51 -33.83 -52.97
N ASN A 90 3.24 -34.08 -52.62
CA ASN A 90 2.47 -35.32 -52.85
C ASN A 90 2.81 -36.55 -51.96
N ASP A 91 1.88 -37.47 -51.66
CA ASP A 91 0.41 -37.34 -51.42
C ASP A 91 -0.17 -38.65 -50.81
N SER A 92 -1.42 -38.62 -50.31
CA SER A 92 -2.32 -39.77 -49.98
C SER A 92 -1.81 -40.86 -48.99
N GLU A 93 -2.49 -41.28 -47.90
CA GLU A 93 -3.89 -41.66 -47.61
C GLU A 93 -4.22 -43.17 -47.82
N ILE A 94 -5.16 -43.70 -47.01
CA ILE A 94 -6.02 -44.92 -47.20
C ILE A 94 -5.79 -46.14 -46.25
N LYS A 95 -6.59 -46.15 -45.15
CA LYS A 95 -7.36 -47.26 -44.50
C LYS A 95 -6.70 -48.41 -43.68
N GLY A 96 -7.08 -48.44 -42.39
CA GLY A 96 -7.75 -49.61 -41.75
C GLY A 96 -6.98 -50.39 -40.66
N LYS A 97 -7.63 -51.10 -39.72
CA LYS A 97 -9.03 -51.07 -39.22
C LYS A 97 -9.16 -51.85 -37.87
N GLY A 98 -10.14 -51.53 -37.02
CA GLY A 98 -10.46 -52.18 -35.71
C GLY A 98 -10.28 -51.18 -34.55
N GLU A 99 -11.24 -50.79 -33.71
CA GLU A 99 -12.30 -51.51 -32.93
C GLU A 99 -11.70 -52.25 -31.71
N ASP A 100 -12.24 -52.10 -30.48
CA ASP A 100 -13.67 -52.13 -30.12
C ASP A 100 -14.13 -51.22 -28.94
N ARG A 101 -15.47 -51.03 -28.83
CA ARG A 101 -16.39 -50.55 -27.74
C ARG A 101 -15.86 -49.80 -26.49
N LEU A 102 -16.54 -48.73 -26.04
CA LEU A 102 -17.89 -48.78 -25.41
C LEU A 102 -18.69 -47.45 -25.52
N ARG A 103 -20.04 -47.51 -25.49
CA ARG A 103 -20.91 -46.35 -25.82
C ARG A 103 -22.39 -46.48 -25.36
N ILE A 104 -22.86 -45.63 -24.43
CA ILE A 104 -24.30 -45.41 -24.07
C ILE A 104 -24.44 -43.91 -23.68
N GLN A 105 -25.02 -43.01 -24.48
CA GLN A 105 -26.45 -42.69 -24.70
C GLN A 105 -27.22 -42.18 -23.46
N GLN A 106 -27.80 -40.98 -23.58
CA GLN A 106 -28.91 -40.48 -22.75
C GLN A 106 -30.17 -40.29 -23.62
N LYS A 107 -31.35 -40.39 -23.01
CA LYS A 107 -32.67 -40.08 -23.61
C LYS A 107 -33.53 -39.28 -22.62
N GLU A 108 -34.37 -38.41 -23.15
CA GLU A 108 -35.52 -37.79 -22.46
C GLU A 108 -36.65 -38.81 -22.24
N VAL A 109 -37.60 -38.58 -21.30
CA VAL A 109 -39.08 -38.52 -21.50
C VAL A 109 -39.73 -37.66 -20.35
N PRO A 110 -41.06 -37.60 -20.01
CA PRO A 110 -41.79 -36.31 -20.05
C PRO A 110 -42.54 -35.83 -18.77
N ARG A 111 -43.53 -34.93 -18.99
CA ARG A 111 -44.31 -34.07 -18.07
C ARG A 111 -45.45 -34.74 -17.26
N ARG A 112 -45.94 -33.95 -16.27
CA ARG A 112 -47.34 -33.74 -15.78
C ARG A 112 -47.96 -34.71 -14.74
N SER A 113 -48.30 -34.15 -13.57
CA SER A 113 -49.67 -34.12 -13.03
C SER A 113 -49.82 -32.94 -12.01
N ARG A 114 -50.95 -32.82 -11.29
CA ARG A 114 -51.35 -31.64 -10.47
C ARG A 114 -52.44 -32.03 -9.45
N LYS A 115 -52.56 -31.30 -8.32
CA LYS A 115 -53.60 -31.37 -7.24
C LYS A 115 -53.39 -32.45 -6.14
N GLN A 116 -53.94 -32.37 -4.91
CA GLN A 116 -54.46 -31.26 -4.04
C GLN A 116 -54.89 -31.82 -2.65
N GLU A 117 -54.86 -31.00 -1.57
CA GLU A 117 -55.43 -31.26 -0.20
C GLU A 117 -54.80 -32.40 0.67
N GLN A 118 -54.92 -32.47 2.01
CA GLN A 118 -55.65 -31.65 3.02
C GLN A 118 -54.95 -31.55 4.42
N PHE A 119 -55.55 -30.79 5.35
CA PHE A 119 -55.22 -30.60 6.79
C PHE A 119 -55.55 -31.87 7.66
N ASN A 120 -55.32 -32.00 9.00
CA ASN A 120 -54.97 -31.07 10.10
C ASN A 120 -54.45 -31.78 11.41
N ARG A 121 -54.02 -30.97 12.41
CA ARG A 121 -53.99 -31.24 13.89
C ARG A 121 -53.03 -32.34 14.41
N GLU A 122 -52.56 -32.39 15.68
CA GLU A 122 -52.40 -31.53 16.89
C GLU A 122 -51.51 -32.37 17.87
N ALA A 123 -50.89 -31.95 18.99
CA ALA A 123 -50.40 -30.70 19.61
C ALA A 123 -49.54 -31.11 20.85
N GLY A 124 -48.72 -30.29 21.53
CA GLY A 124 -48.29 -28.90 21.34
C GLY A 124 -47.53 -28.36 22.58
N THR A 125 -46.83 -27.22 22.46
CA THR A 125 -46.22 -26.39 23.56
C THR A 125 -45.10 -27.03 24.41
N HIS A 126 -44.12 -26.31 25.00
CA HIS A 126 -43.82 -24.87 25.00
C HIS A 126 -42.29 -24.64 25.17
N ASN A 127 -41.65 -23.80 24.34
CA ASN A 127 -40.66 -22.82 24.84
C ASN A 127 -40.31 -21.75 23.81
N GLN A 128 -39.83 -20.59 24.27
CA GLN A 128 -39.79 -19.36 23.47
C GLN A 128 -38.41 -19.13 22.81
N HIS A 129 -38.41 -19.03 21.47
CA HIS A 129 -37.27 -18.50 20.73
C HIS A 129 -37.68 -17.20 20.03
N LEU A 130 -37.08 -16.07 20.42
CA LEU A 130 -37.32 -14.75 19.82
C LEU A 130 -36.81 -14.71 18.37
N ARG A 131 -37.67 -15.16 17.45
CA ARG A 131 -37.41 -15.22 16.02
C ARG A 131 -37.70 -13.87 15.36
N THR A 132 -36.83 -12.90 15.59
CA THR A 132 -36.90 -11.57 14.95
C THR A 132 -37.00 -11.76 13.44
N GLN A 133 -38.14 -11.44 12.86
CA GLN A 133 -38.37 -11.67 11.43
C GLN A 133 -37.49 -10.72 10.63
N SER A 134 -36.41 -11.24 10.05
CA SER A 134 -35.74 -10.59 8.92
C SER A 134 -36.69 -10.61 7.73
N ARG A 135 -37.56 -9.58 7.69
CA ARG A 135 -38.59 -9.39 6.68
C ARG A 135 -37.90 -9.09 5.36
N SER A 136 -37.65 -10.14 4.57
CA SER A 136 -37.00 -10.04 3.26
C SER A 136 -37.76 -9.04 2.37
N VAL A 137 -37.23 -7.82 2.28
CA VAL A 137 -37.76 -6.80 1.38
C VAL A 137 -37.31 -7.19 -0.02
N THR A 138 -38.24 -7.71 -0.82
CA THR A 138 -37.98 -8.05 -2.21
C THR A 138 -37.76 -6.75 -3.00
N ASN A 139 -36.50 -6.29 -3.07
CA ASN A 139 -36.01 -5.13 -3.81
C ASN A 139 -36.10 -5.34 -5.35
N LYS A 140 -37.30 -5.69 -5.83
CA LYS A 140 -37.55 -6.18 -7.17
C LYS A 140 -37.50 -5.05 -8.19
N ARG A 141 -37.99 -3.85 -7.85
CA ARG A 141 -37.95 -2.67 -8.73
C ARG A 141 -36.54 -2.10 -8.83
N LEU A 142 -35.81 -2.04 -7.72
CA LEU A 142 -34.42 -1.55 -7.68
C LEU A 142 -33.50 -2.49 -8.48
N LYS A 143 -33.68 -3.81 -8.35
CA LYS A 143 -32.99 -4.80 -9.18
C LYS A 143 -33.34 -4.64 -10.67
N GLN A 144 -34.62 -4.56 -11.01
CA GLN A 144 -35.10 -4.36 -12.40
C GLN A 144 -34.57 -3.07 -13.03
N MET A 145 -34.50 -1.96 -12.28
CA MET A 145 -33.92 -0.69 -12.75
C MET A 145 -32.41 -0.77 -12.98
N ASN A 146 -31.67 -1.53 -12.16
CA ASN A 146 -30.24 -1.79 -12.37
C ASN A 146 -29.99 -2.69 -13.60
N GLU A 147 -30.73 -3.78 -13.76
CA GLU A 147 -30.64 -4.66 -14.93
C GLU A 147 -30.95 -3.90 -16.24
N GLN A 148 -31.93 -3.01 -16.22
CA GLN A 148 -32.27 -2.14 -17.35
C GLN A 148 -31.19 -1.09 -17.62
N LEU A 149 -30.53 -0.54 -16.58
CA LEU A 149 -29.38 0.36 -16.76
C LEU A 149 -28.19 -0.33 -17.40
N ILE A 150 -27.87 -1.57 -16.99
CA ILE A 150 -26.79 -2.37 -17.57
C ILE A 150 -27.08 -2.63 -19.05
N ARG A 151 -28.28 -3.13 -19.38
CA ARG A 151 -28.68 -3.40 -20.78
C ARG A 151 -28.73 -2.13 -21.64
N ALA A 152 -29.19 -1.01 -21.08
CA ALA A 152 -29.20 0.28 -21.78
C ALA A 152 -27.77 0.81 -22.05
N LYS A 153 -26.83 0.61 -21.13
CA LYS A 153 -25.41 0.96 -21.35
C LYS A 153 -24.76 0.07 -22.41
N ALA A 154 -25.07 -1.23 -22.43
CA ALA A 154 -24.61 -2.14 -23.47
C ALA A 154 -25.06 -1.70 -24.88
N TYR A 155 -26.34 -1.39 -25.10
CA TYR A 155 -26.79 -0.87 -26.41
C TYR A 155 -26.14 0.47 -26.82
N LEU A 156 -25.53 1.23 -25.88
CA LEU A 156 -24.74 2.43 -26.19
C LEU A 156 -23.26 2.15 -26.49
N SER A 157 -22.68 1.02 -26.06
CA SER A 157 -21.34 0.60 -26.45
C SER A 157 -21.32 -0.26 -27.72
N LEU A 158 -22.42 -0.97 -28.00
CA LEU A 158 -22.62 -1.74 -29.24
C LEU A 158 -23.01 -0.86 -30.45
N GLY A 159 -23.46 0.38 -30.21
CA GLY A 159 -23.84 1.31 -31.27
C GLY A 159 -22.65 1.94 -31.98
N ARG A 160 -22.54 1.76 -33.31
CA ARG A 160 -21.58 2.52 -34.12
C ARG A 160 -21.86 4.03 -34.00
N PRO A 161 -20.85 4.87 -33.68
CA PRO A 161 -21.04 6.31 -33.54
C PRO A 161 -21.68 6.93 -34.80
N GLY A 162 -22.79 7.65 -34.62
CA GLY A 162 -23.46 8.37 -35.70
C GLY A 162 -24.47 7.58 -36.53
N SER A 163 -24.62 6.25 -36.35
CA SER A 163 -25.62 5.49 -37.12
C SER A 163 -27.07 5.80 -36.73
N TYR A 164 -27.34 6.09 -35.45
CA TYR A 164 -28.69 6.39 -34.94
C TYR A 164 -28.68 7.54 -33.90
N PRO A 165 -28.27 8.76 -34.28
CA PRO A 165 -27.92 9.82 -33.33
C PRO A 165 -29.10 10.29 -32.45
N GLU A 166 -30.33 10.24 -32.96
CA GLU A 166 -31.52 10.58 -32.18
C GLU A 166 -31.87 9.51 -31.14
N LEU A 167 -31.75 8.24 -31.55
CA LEU A 167 -32.02 7.06 -30.74
C LEU A 167 -31.01 6.97 -29.57
N GLU A 168 -29.75 7.22 -29.88
CA GLU A 168 -28.64 7.28 -28.92
C GLU A 168 -28.80 8.45 -27.92
N ARG A 169 -29.12 9.66 -28.42
CA ARG A 169 -29.38 10.86 -27.61
C ARG A 169 -30.50 10.63 -26.60
N GLU A 170 -31.61 10.02 -27.03
CA GLU A 170 -32.76 9.75 -26.16
C GLU A 170 -32.48 8.61 -25.16
N LEU A 171 -31.78 7.54 -25.56
CA LEU A 171 -31.37 6.50 -24.61
C LEU A 171 -30.39 7.04 -23.55
N ARG A 172 -29.41 7.88 -23.94
CA ARG A 172 -28.53 8.60 -23.00
C ARG A 172 -29.32 9.50 -22.04
N ARG A 173 -30.47 10.06 -22.46
CA ARG A 173 -31.38 10.82 -21.59
C ARG A 173 -32.13 9.91 -20.61
N LYS A 174 -32.64 8.75 -21.06
CA LYS A 174 -33.32 7.76 -20.21
C LYS A 174 -32.39 7.16 -19.16
N ILE A 175 -31.15 6.79 -19.53
CA ILE A 175 -30.13 6.29 -18.60
C ILE A 175 -29.88 7.31 -17.49
N LYS A 176 -29.58 8.57 -17.83
CA LYS A 176 -29.38 9.65 -16.85
C LYS A 176 -30.60 9.92 -15.97
N GLN A 177 -31.81 9.58 -16.41
CA GLN A 177 -33.02 9.67 -15.60
C GLN A 177 -33.11 8.53 -14.57
N VAL A 178 -32.83 7.29 -14.98
CA VAL A 178 -32.90 6.11 -14.10
C VAL A 178 -31.71 6.08 -13.13
N GLU A 179 -30.49 6.42 -13.57
CA GLU A 179 -29.30 6.55 -12.70
C GLU A 179 -29.53 7.54 -11.54
N ARG A 180 -30.21 8.66 -11.80
CA ARG A 180 -30.53 9.66 -10.78
C ARG A 180 -31.49 9.14 -9.70
N ALA A 181 -32.37 8.20 -10.05
CA ALA A 181 -33.30 7.56 -9.12
C ALA A 181 -32.61 6.43 -8.33
N VAL A 182 -31.85 5.57 -9.01
CA VAL A 182 -31.17 4.41 -8.39
C VAL A 182 -30.05 4.84 -7.43
N ARG A 183 -29.25 5.86 -7.77
CA ARG A 183 -28.07 6.32 -7.00
C ARG A 183 -28.37 6.76 -5.55
N LYS A 184 -29.63 6.95 -5.17
CA LYS A 184 -30.06 7.31 -3.81
C LYS A 184 -30.87 6.22 -3.10
N ALA A 185 -31.04 5.04 -3.70
CA ALA A 185 -31.91 3.99 -3.20
C ALA A 185 -31.11 2.74 -2.82
N SER A 186 -31.24 2.32 -1.56
CA SER A 186 -30.76 1.03 -1.07
C SER A 186 -31.86 -0.03 -1.19
N ASN A 187 -33.12 0.40 -1.06
CA ASN A 187 -34.31 -0.43 -0.97
C ASN A 187 -35.41 0.03 -1.96
N ASP A 188 -36.37 -0.85 -2.26
CA ASP A 188 -37.53 -0.54 -3.12
C ASP A 188 -38.43 0.59 -2.57
N SER A 189 -38.32 0.91 -1.27
CA SER A 189 -38.98 2.02 -0.57
C SER A 189 -38.46 3.39 -0.97
N ASP A 190 -37.17 3.47 -1.31
CA ASP A 190 -36.43 4.73 -1.46
C ASP A 190 -36.56 5.27 -2.90
N LEU A 191 -37.10 4.43 -3.79
CA LEU A 191 -37.38 4.75 -5.17
C LEU A 191 -38.50 5.79 -5.30
N PRO A 192 -38.35 6.81 -6.16
CA PRO A 192 -39.43 7.77 -6.45
C PRO A 192 -40.75 7.10 -6.83
N ARG A 193 -41.89 7.71 -6.45
CA ARG A 193 -43.24 7.24 -6.86
C ARG A 193 -43.41 7.08 -8.39
N SER A 194 -42.58 7.76 -9.18
CA SER A 194 -42.53 7.68 -10.64
C SER A 194 -41.71 6.52 -11.20
N SER A 195 -41.00 5.73 -10.38
CA SER A 195 -40.11 4.65 -10.84
C SER A 195 -40.83 3.57 -11.66
N SER A 196 -42.07 3.19 -11.32
CA SER A 196 -42.88 2.28 -12.14
C SER A 196 -43.13 2.79 -13.57
N ARG A 197 -43.16 4.12 -13.77
CA ARG A 197 -43.25 4.78 -15.08
C ARG A 197 -41.88 4.87 -15.77
N MET A 198 -40.79 4.99 -15.00
CA MET A 198 -39.43 4.94 -15.53
C MET A 198 -39.08 3.55 -16.06
N ILE A 199 -39.40 2.50 -15.31
CA ILE A 199 -39.24 1.09 -15.70
C ILE A 199 -39.93 0.81 -17.04
N ARG A 200 -41.25 1.04 -17.12
CA ARG A 200 -42.02 0.88 -18.38
C ARG A 200 -41.47 1.73 -19.53
N SER A 201 -41.05 2.98 -19.24
CA SER A 201 -40.45 3.85 -20.27
C SER A 201 -39.07 3.39 -20.72
N MET A 202 -38.33 2.62 -19.91
CA MET A 202 -37.04 2.05 -20.31
C MET A 202 -37.25 0.74 -21.06
N GLU A 203 -38.24 -0.08 -20.67
CA GLU A 203 -38.61 -1.33 -21.35
C GLU A 203 -39.01 -1.10 -22.82
N VAL A 204 -39.87 -0.12 -23.10
CA VAL A 204 -40.24 0.25 -24.48
C VAL A 204 -39.02 0.69 -25.30
N TRP A 205 -38.08 1.40 -24.69
CA TRP A 205 -36.86 1.86 -25.38
C TRP A 205 -35.83 0.75 -25.57
N LEU A 206 -35.67 -0.16 -24.62
CA LEU A 206 -34.84 -1.36 -24.74
C LEU A 206 -35.40 -2.32 -25.81
N ALA A 207 -36.72 -2.49 -25.88
CA ALA A 207 -37.36 -3.27 -26.94
C ALA A 207 -37.12 -2.65 -28.33
N LYS A 208 -37.25 -1.32 -28.46
CA LYS A 208 -36.94 -0.60 -29.71
C LYS A 208 -35.48 -0.78 -30.10
N MET A 209 -34.52 -0.62 -29.17
CA MET A 209 -33.10 -0.87 -29.42
C MET A 209 -32.84 -2.32 -29.85
N ASN A 210 -33.44 -3.30 -29.18
CA ASN A 210 -33.25 -4.71 -29.51
C ASN A 210 -33.70 -5.05 -30.94
N HIS A 211 -34.72 -4.36 -31.46
CA HIS A 211 -35.14 -4.53 -32.85
C HIS A 211 -34.19 -3.85 -33.85
N THR A 212 -33.58 -2.71 -33.48
CA THR A 212 -32.57 -2.00 -34.30
C THR A 212 -31.20 -2.70 -34.30
N PHE A 213 -30.86 -3.42 -33.24
CA PHE A 213 -29.60 -4.17 -33.10
C PHE A 213 -29.75 -5.68 -33.36
N ALA A 214 -30.62 -6.07 -34.30
CA ALA A 214 -30.87 -7.47 -34.65
C ALA A 214 -29.65 -8.18 -35.29
N ASP A 215 -28.74 -7.42 -35.93
CA ASP A 215 -27.48 -7.94 -36.49
C ASP A 215 -26.46 -8.31 -35.40
N CYS A 216 -26.65 -9.49 -34.82
CA CYS A 216 -25.89 -9.98 -33.67
C CYS A 216 -24.36 -10.09 -33.92
N PHE A 217 -23.94 -10.29 -35.17
CA PHE A 217 -22.54 -10.57 -35.55
C PHE A 217 -21.57 -9.39 -35.30
N GLY A 218 -22.07 -8.15 -35.36
CA GLY A 218 -21.29 -6.97 -34.98
C GLY A 218 -21.24 -6.77 -33.46
N ALA A 219 -22.35 -7.09 -32.79
CA ALA A 219 -22.48 -6.91 -31.34
C ALA A 219 -21.59 -7.88 -30.55
N ASP A 220 -21.52 -9.14 -30.96
CA ASP A 220 -20.73 -10.19 -30.32
C ASP A 220 -19.24 -9.81 -30.22
N LYS A 221 -18.61 -9.43 -31.34
CA LYS A 221 -17.20 -9.00 -31.35
C LYS A 221 -16.92 -7.80 -30.47
N THR A 222 -17.82 -6.80 -30.45
CA THR A 222 -17.68 -5.64 -29.55
C THR A 222 -17.89 -6.02 -28.08
N LEU A 223 -18.77 -6.99 -27.79
CA LEU A 223 -18.97 -7.49 -26.43
C LEU A 223 -17.73 -8.26 -25.95
N CYS A 224 -17.17 -9.16 -26.75
CA CYS A 224 -15.93 -9.88 -26.44
C CYS A 224 -14.76 -8.92 -26.20
N ALA A 225 -14.57 -7.93 -27.08
CA ALA A 225 -13.54 -6.90 -26.87
C ALA A 225 -13.77 -6.14 -25.54
N THR A 226 -15.00 -5.71 -25.25
CA THR A 226 -15.34 -5.02 -24.00
C THR A 226 -15.10 -5.90 -22.76
N VAL A 227 -15.36 -7.21 -22.85
CA VAL A 227 -15.10 -8.17 -21.78
C VAL A 227 -13.59 -8.33 -21.55
N ASN A 228 -12.81 -8.52 -22.62
CA ASN A 228 -11.35 -8.64 -22.53
C ASN A 228 -10.72 -7.35 -21.95
N ASP A 229 -11.07 -6.18 -22.48
CA ASP A 229 -10.63 -4.87 -21.96
C ASP A 229 -10.95 -4.70 -20.46
N THR A 230 -12.12 -5.17 -20.04
CA THR A 230 -12.57 -5.12 -18.64
C THR A 230 -11.82 -6.13 -17.77
N GLU A 231 -11.53 -7.33 -18.28
CA GLU A 231 -10.77 -8.36 -17.56
C GLU A 231 -9.30 -7.97 -17.40
N GLU A 232 -8.67 -7.42 -18.45
CA GLU A 232 -7.34 -6.81 -18.38
C GLU A 232 -7.29 -5.66 -17.37
N GLN A 233 -8.28 -4.75 -17.40
CA GLN A 233 -8.35 -3.66 -16.41
C GLN A 233 -8.52 -4.19 -14.97
N VAL A 234 -9.40 -5.19 -14.77
CA VAL A 234 -9.57 -5.84 -13.46
C VAL A 234 -8.29 -6.54 -13.02
N GLN A 235 -7.52 -7.13 -13.94
CA GLN A 235 -6.25 -7.77 -13.60
C GLN A 235 -5.15 -6.75 -13.30
N ALA A 236 -5.10 -5.62 -14.01
CA ALA A 236 -4.19 -4.51 -13.70
C ALA A 236 -4.47 -3.91 -12.32
N GLU A 237 -5.74 -3.65 -11.99
CA GLU A 237 -6.15 -3.13 -10.67
C GLU A 237 -5.90 -4.16 -9.54
N LYS A 238 -6.10 -5.47 -9.78
CA LYS A 238 -5.68 -6.55 -8.85
C LYS A 238 -4.17 -6.55 -8.63
N ASN A 239 -3.38 -6.47 -9.69
CA ASN A 239 -1.91 -6.47 -9.62
C ASN A 239 -1.40 -5.25 -8.84
N GLN A 240 -1.93 -4.05 -9.13
CA GLN A 240 -1.61 -2.83 -8.39
C GLN A 240 -2.05 -2.90 -6.92
N GLY A 241 -3.23 -3.46 -6.63
CA GLY A 241 -3.71 -3.68 -5.27
C GLY A 241 -2.81 -4.64 -4.48
N SER A 242 -2.38 -5.74 -5.11
CA SER A 242 -1.43 -6.70 -4.54
C SER A 242 -0.08 -6.03 -4.22
N TYR A 243 0.49 -5.30 -5.18
CA TYR A 243 1.73 -4.53 -5.00
C TYR A 243 1.63 -3.54 -3.82
N LEU A 244 0.52 -2.79 -3.71
CA LEU A 244 0.33 -1.84 -2.61
C LEU A 244 0.20 -2.53 -1.24
N VAL A 245 -0.44 -3.70 -1.15
CA VAL A 245 -0.50 -4.49 0.09
C VAL A 245 0.87 -5.05 0.45
N GLN A 246 1.64 -5.53 -0.53
CA GLN A 246 3.02 -5.97 -0.29
C GLN A 246 3.92 -4.81 0.16
N LEU A 247 3.80 -3.63 -0.46
CA LEU A 247 4.56 -2.44 -0.07
C LEU A 247 4.22 -2.01 1.36
N ALA A 248 2.93 -1.89 1.69
CA ALA A 248 2.49 -1.51 3.04
C ALA A 248 2.92 -2.53 4.12
N GLY A 249 3.01 -3.83 3.77
CA GLY A 249 3.55 -4.87 4.64
C GLY A 249 5.08 -4.89 4.76
N ARG A 250 5.80 -4.11 3.95
CA ARG A 250 7.27 -3.97 3.95
C ARG A 250 7.73 -2.61 4.50
N THR A 251 6.84 -1.63 4.68
CA THR A 251 7.18 -0.27 5.15
C THR A 251 6.94 -0.09 6.65
N THR A 252 7.98 0.26 7.39
CA THR A 252 7.89 0.64 8.82
C THR A 252 7.03 1.90 8.99
N PRO A 253 5.96 1.87 9.82
CA PRO A 253 5.19 3.06 10.16
C PRO A 253 6.05 4.11 10.89
N LYS A 254 5.74 5.40 10.68
CA LYS A 254 6.49 6.51 11.30
C LYS A 254 6.56 6.41 12.82
N GLY A 255 5.51 5.93 13.48
CA GLY A 255 5.48 5.75 14.93
C GLY A 255 6.49 4.70 15.40
N LEU A 256 6.53 3.52 14.77
CA LEU A 256 7.49 2.46 15.13
C LEU A 256 8.95 2.89 14.86
N HIS A 257 9.20 3.63 13.78
CA HIS A 257 10.51 4.20 13.52
C HIS A 257 10.90 5.27 14.57
N CYS A 258 9.98 6.15 14.96
CA CYS A 258 10.19 7.10 16.05
C CYS A 258 10.50 6.39 17.38
N LEU A 259 9.78 5.31 17.70
CA LEU A 259 9.97 4.52 18.90
C LEU A 259 11.37 3.89 18.94
N SER A 260 11.77 3.22 17.85
CA SER A 260 13.11 2.64 17.70
C SER A 260 14.22 3.69 17.84
N MET A 261 14.09 4.84 17.18
CA MET A 261 15.08 5.92 17.26
C MET A 261 15.18 6.54 18.66
N ARG A 262 14.06 6.74 19.37
CA ARG A 262 14.07 7.25 20.76
C ARG A 262 14.73 6.24 21.71
N LEU A 263 14.26 4.99 21.72
CA LEU A 263 14.80 3.95 22.61
C LEU A 263 16.29 3.69 22.36
N THR A 264 16.74 3.78 21.10
CA THR A 264 18.16 3.72 20.74
C THR A 264 18.96 4.88 21.36
N ALA A 265 18.44 6.11 21.33
CA ALA A 265 19.12 7.25 21.93
C ALA A 265 19.24 7.09 23.46
N GLU A 266 18.14 6.73 24.13
CA GLU A 266 18.11 6.51 25.58
C GLU A 266 19.07 5.38 26.01
N TYR A 267 19.15 4.28 25.26
CA TYR A 267 20.08 3.18 25.52
C TYR A 267 21.54 3.64 25.61
N PHE A 268 21.93 4.57 24.72
CA PHE A 268 23.29 5.10 24.69
C PHE A 268 23.56 6.20 25.73
N LEU A 269 22.54 6.73 26.41
CA LEU A 269 22.68 7.62 27.56
C LEU A 269 22.97 6.87 28.87
N LEU A 270 22.44 5.65 29.03
CA LEU A 270 22.74 4.76 30.18
C LEU A 270 24.23 4.39 30.24
N GLN A 271 24.77 4.16 31.43
CA GLN A 271 26.10 3.56 31.64
C GLN A 271 26.09 2.05 31.29
N PRO A 272 27.23 1.44 30.92
CA PRO A 272 27.31 0.02 30.56
C PRO A 272 26.73 -0.94 31.61
N GLU A 273 26.81 -0.57 32.88
CA GLU A 273 26.31 -1.31 34.03
C GLU A 273 24.78 -1.26 34.11
N GLU A 274 24.18 -0.10 33.82
CA GLU A 274 22.71 0.12 33.80
C GLU A 274 22.03 -0.59 32.61
N ARG A 275 22.80 -0.97 31.58
CA ARG A 275 22.31 -1.74 30.41
C ARG A 275 22.20 -3.25 30.68
N GLN A 276 22.63 -3.73 31.85
CA GLN A 276 22.65 -5.16 32.16
C GLN A 276 21.29 -5.67 32.65
N PHE A 277 20.78 -6.73 32.01
CA PHE A 277 19.60 -7.42 32.49
C PHE A 277 19.87 -8.19 33.80
N PRO A 278 18.87 -8.29 34.71
CA PRO A 278 18.98 -9.09 35.93
C PRO A 278 18.93 -10.60 35.64
N ASN A 279 19.23 -11.42 36.65
CA ASN A 279 19.08 -12.87 36.63
C ASN A 279 19.89 -13.63 35.55
N GLN A 280 21.02 -13.08 35.08
CA GLN A 280 21.86 -13.71 34.04
C GLN A 280 22.31 -15.15 34.36
N HIS A 281 22.37 -15.54 35.64
CA HIS A 281 22.64 -16.92 36.06
C HIS A 281 21.59 -17.94 35.57
N LYS A 282 20.34 -17.51 35.31
CA LYS A 282 19.26 -18.37 34.79
C LYS A 282 19.37 -18.69 33.30
N LEU A 283 20.27 -18.03 32.55
CA LEU A 283 20.32 -18.14 31.09
C LEU A 283 20.79 -19.53 30.58
N HIS A 284 21.34 -20.35 31.47
CA HIS A 284 21.84 -21.70 31.17
C HIS A 284 21.28 -22.76 32.15
N ASP A 285 20.24 -22.42 32.91
CA ASP A 285 19.62 -23.31 33.89
C ASP A 285 18.62 -24.26 33.21
N LEU A 286 18.96 -25.55 33.18
CA LEU A 286 18.23 -26.58 32.43
C LEU A 286 16.86 -26.93 33.01
N ASP A 287 16.56 -26.55 34.25
CA ASP A 287 15.25 -26.76 34.88
C ASP A 287 14.23 -25.67 34.53
N LEU A 288 14.62 -24.67 33.71
CA LEU A 288 13.79 -23.53 33.31
C LEU A 288 13.22 -23.63 31.89
N TYR A 289 12.16 -22.86 31.65
CA TYR A 289 11.44 -22.84 30.39
C TYR A 289 12.03 -21.77 29.45
N HIS A 290 12.92 -22.19 28.56
CA HIS A 290 13.57 -21.33 27.57
C HIS A 290 12.69 -21.09 26.33
N TYR A 291 12.49 -19.82 25.96
CA TYR A 291 11.77 -19.39 24.76
C TYR A 291 12.67 -18.50 23.90
N ALA A 292 12.84 -18.84 22.63
CA ALA A 292 13.55 -18.02 21.64
C ALA A 292 12.56 -17.15 20.85
N VAL A 293 12.88 -15.85 20.70
CA VAL A 293 12.09 -14.91 19.88
C VAL A 293 13.04 -14.16 18.95
N PHE A 294 12.90 -14.34 17.64
CA PHE A 294 13.79 -13.72 16.65
C PHE A 294 13.06 -12.57 15.96
N SER A 295 13.51 -11.32 16.17
CA SER A 295 12.79 -10.11 15.74
C SER A 295 13.70 -8.91 15.45
N ASP A 296 13.27 -8.10 14.48
CA ASP A 296 13.71 -6.75 14.14
C ASP A 296 12.69 -5.67 14.59
N GLU A 297 11.55 -6.06 15.17
CA GLU A 297 10.48 -5.17 15.62
C GLU A 297 10.23 -5.30 17.14
N ILE A 298 10.05 -4.15 17.80
CA ILE A 298 10.06 -3.96 19.26
C ILE A 298 8.72 -4.36 19.87
N LEU A 299 7.60 -3.91 19.29
CA LEU A 299 6.26 -4.19 19.83
C LEU A 299 5.84 -5.63 19.55
N ALA A 300 6.27 -6.19 18.43
CA ALA A 300 6.17 -7.61 18.12
C ALA A 300 6.82 -8.46 19.24
N CYS A 301 8.08 -8.19 19.58
CA CYS A 301 8.76 -8.79 20.74
C CYS A 301 8.02 -8.56 22.06
N ALA A 302 7.62 -7.31 22.34
CA ALA A 302 6.93 -6.94 23.56
C ALA A 302 5.64 -7.74 23.76
N VAL A 303 4.83 -7.92 22.71
CA VAL A 303 3.58 -8.68 22.81
C VAL A 303 3.83 -10.19 22.93
N VAL A 304 4.81 -10.77 22.26
CA VAL A 304 5.16 -12.20 22.47
C VAL A 304 5.56 -12.44 23.93
N VAL A 305 6.44 -11.60 24.49
CA VAL A 305 6.88 -11.68 25.89
C VAL A 305 5.70 -11.45 26.85
N ASN A 306 5.01 -10.31 26.74
CA ASN A 306 3.90 -9.94 27.64
C ASN A 306 2.75 -10.95 27.60
N SER A 307 2.39 -11.47 26.42
CA SER A 307 1.31 -12.45 26.28
C SER A 307 1.68 -13.82 26.84
N THR A 308 2.95 -14.22 26.73
CA THR A 308 3.48 -15.44 27.33
C THR A 308 3.52 -15.34 28.85
N THR A 309 4.15 -14.29 29.41
CA THR A 309 4.22 -14.05 30.86
C THR A 309 2.83 -13.95 31.49
N ALA A 310 1.91 -13.17 30.89
CA ALA A 310 0.56 -12.99 31.42
C ALA A 310 -0.35 -14.24 31.29
N SER A 311 0.06 -15.24 30.49
CA SER A 311 -0.63 -16.52 30.36
C SER A 311 -0.04 -17.65 31.21
N ALA A 312 1.17 -17.45 31.77
CA ALA A 312 1.91 -18.46 32.50
C ALA A 312 1.44 -18.61 33.95
N LYS A 313 1.62 -19.82 34.52
CA LYS A 313 1.39 -20.08 35.95
C LYS A 313 2.59 -19.75 36.83
N GLU A 314 3.78 -19.98 36.30
CA GLU A 314 5.09 -19.88 36.98
C GLU A 314 6.02 -18.99 36.13
N PRO A 315 5.71 -17.68 35.98
CA PRO A 315 6.47 -16.78 35.12
C PRO A 315 7.95 -16.65 35.55
N GLU A 316 8.27 -16.85 36.81
CA GLU A 316 9.64 -16.86 37.36
C GLU A 316 10.52 -18.02 36.88
N LYS A 317 9.92 -19.04 36.24
CA LYS A 317 10.63 -20.13 35.54
C LYS A 317 10.86 -19.85 34.05
N ILE A 318 10.38 -18.73 33.52
CA ILE A 318 10.48 -18.40 32.09
C ILE A 318 11.76 -17.62 31.80
N VAL A 319 12.46 -18.02 30.73
CA VAL A 319 13.67 -17.36 30.23
C VAL A 319 13.50 -17.04 28.74
N PHE A 320 13.42 -15.76 28.39
CA PHE A 320 13.36 -15.29 27.00
C PHE A 320 14.76 -14.99 26.45
N HIS A 321 15.10 -15.65 25.35
CA HIS A 321 16.29 -15.36 24.54
C HIS A 321 15.86 -14.65 23.26
N ILE A 322 15.99 -13.32 23.24
CA ILE A 322 15.66 -12.50 22.07
C ILE A 322 16.92 -12.36 21.20
N LEU A 323 16.79 -12.71 19.92
CA LEU A 323 17.85 -12.54 18.92
C LEU A 323 17.44 -11.48 17.90
N THR A 324 18.33 -10.51 17.69
CA THR A 324 18.11 -9.36 16.82
C THR A 324 19.40 -8.93 16.14
N ASP A 325 19.37 -7.91 15.27
CA ASP A 325 20.58 -7.33 14.68
C ASP A 325 21.17 -6.21 15.55
N SER A 326 22.40 -5.80 15.25
CA SER A 326 23.11 -4.73 15.96
C SER A 326 22.43 -3.35 15.86
N LEU A 327 21.52 -3.14 14.91
CA LEU A 327 20.78 -1.88 14.73
C LEU A 327 19.58 -1.81 15.67
N ASN A 328 18.89 -2.92 15.88
CA ASN A 328 17.69 -3.00 16.71
C ASN A 328 17.97 -3.42 18.17
N LEU A 329 19.14 -4.02 18.44
CA LEU A 329 19.60 -4.37 19.79
C LEU A 329 19.45 -3.22 20.81
N PRO A 330 19.89 -1.96 20.55
CA PRO A 330 19.72 -0.87 21.51
C PRO A 330 18.25 -0.60 21.87
N ALA A 331 17.38 -0.54 20.87
CA ALA A 331 15.98 -0.20 21.05
C ALA A 331 15.18 -1.31 21.75
N ILE A 332 15.41 -2.57 21.37
CA ILE A 332 14.77 -3.73 21.99
C ILE A 332 15.26 -3.90 23.43
N SER A 333 16.57 -3.75 23.68
CA SER A 333 17.10 -3.82 25.05
C SER A 333 16.53 -2.71 25.93
N MET A 334 16.53 -1.46 25.46
CA MET A 334 15.98 -0.34 26.24
C MET A 334 14.47 -0.50 26.53
N TRP A 335 13.69 -1.04 25.58
CA TRP A 335 12.29 -1.33 25.83
C TRP A 335 12.08 -2.24 27.05
N PHE A 336 12.86 -3.32 27.16
CA PHE A 336 12.74 -4.28 28.26
C PHE A 336 13.45 -3.88 29.55
N LEU A 337 14.42 -2.95 29.50
CA LEU A 337 14.95 -2.28 30.69
C LEU A 337 13.89 -1.35 31.32
N LEU A 338 13.10 -0.66 30.48
CA LEU A 338 11.98 0.19 30.92
C LEU A 338 10.71 -0.62 31.29
N ASN A 339 10.49 -1.75 30.60
CA ASN A 339 9.32 -2.61 30.74
C ASN A 339 9.76 -4.05 31.08
N PRO A 340 10.30 -4.30 32.29
CA PRO A 340 10.74 -5.65 32.68
C PRO A 340 9.55 -6.62 32.71
N PRO A 341 9.68 -7.86 32.20
CA PRO A 341 8.57 -8.78 31.97
C PRO A 341 8.12 -9.54 33.24
N GLY A 342 7.88 -8.80 34.33
CA GLY A 342 7.46 -9.35 35.62
C GLY A 342 8.51 -10.27 36.23
N GLY A 343 8.12 -11.51 36.56
CA GLY A 343 9.03 -12.52 37.11
C GLY A 343 9.95 -13.19 36.08
N ALA A 344 9.65 -13.07 34.78
CA ALA A 344 10.40 -13.74 33.74
C ALA A 344 11.81 -13.14 33.55
N THR A 345 12.78 -13.99 33.23
CA THR A 345 14.13 -13.56 32.86
C THR A 345 14.19 -13.25 31.38
N ILE A 346 14.95 -12.24 30.98
CA ILE A 346 15.09 -11.81 29.60
C ILE A 346 16.55 -11.51 29.25
N HIS A 347 16.94 -11.91 28.05
CA HIS A 347 18.26 -11.70 27.47
C HIS A 347 18.07 -11.29 26.01
N VAL A 348 18.74 -10.22 25.59
CA VAL A 348 18.69 -9.70 24.22
C VAL A 348 20.11 -9.74 23.66
N GLN A 349 20.30 -10.44 22.55
CA GLN A 349 21.61 -10.67 21.93
C GLN A 349 21.60 -10.33 20.43
N SER A 350 22.75 -9.91 19.92
CA SER A 350 22.95 -9.54 18.50
C SER A 350 23.49 -10.73 17.69
N ILE A 351 23.07 -10.85 16.43
CA ILE A 351 23.57 -11.88 15.51
C ILE A 351 25.06 -11.72 15.18
N GLU A 352 25.58 -10.51 15.29
CA GLU A 352 26.98 -10.15 15.01
C GLU A 352 27.95 -10.65 16.10
N ASN A 353 27.45 -11.05 17.28
CA ASN A 353 28.25 -11.71 18.32
C ASN A 353 28.73 -13.12 17.90
N PHE A 354 28.08 -13.74 16.90
CA PHE A 354 28.39 -15.10 16.46
C PHE A 354 29.41 -15.08 15.31
N ASN A 355 30.70 -15.05 15.65
CA ASN A 355 31.82 -15.01 14.69
C ASN A 355 31.80 -16.11 13.60
N TRP A 356 31.09 -17.22 13.81
CA TRP A 356 30.94 -18.29 12.81
C TRP A 356 29.94 -17.95 11.68
N LEU A 357 29.09 -16.93 11.84
CA LEU A 357 28.17 -16.45 10.79
C LEU A 357 28.85 -15.53 9.77
N SER A 358 29.92 -14.82 10.16
CA SER A 358 30.28 -13.54 9.51
C SER A 358 30.96 -13.67 8.14
N THR A 359 31.70 -14.75 7.87
CA THR A 359 32.58 -14.84 6.69
C THR A 359 32.02 -15.73 5.56
N GLU A 360 31.49 -16.90 5.89
CA GLU A 360 31.15 -17.94 4.89
C GLU A 360 29.63 -18.11 4.68
N TYR A 361 28.80 -17.73 5.65
CA TYR A 361 27.34 -17.75 5.51
C TYR A 361 26.80 -16.51 4.78
N TYR A 362 27.34 -15.31 5.07
CA TYR A 362 26.85 -14.05 4.49
C TYR A 362 27.06 -13.93 2.97
N SER A 363 27.99 -14.69 2.38
CA SER A 363 28.16 -14.83 0.93
C SER A 363 27.02 -15.66 0.33
N THR A 364 26.86 -16.91 0.76
CA THR A 364 25.78 -17.81 0.30
C THR A 364 24.38 -17.22 0.51
N LEU A 365 24.18 -16.48 1.60
CA LEU A 365 22.90 -15.80 1.89
C LEU A 365 22.52 -14.70 0.88
N LYS A 366 23.50 -14.07 0.20
CA LYS A 366 23.30 -12.98 -0.77
C LYS A 366 22.94 -13.44 -2.18
N GLU A 367 23.33 -14.65 -2.57
CA GLU A 367 23.14 -15.14 -3.94
C GLU A 367 21.69 -15.60 -4.18
N TYR A 368 21.07 -16.24 -3.20
CA TYR A 368 19.70 -16.76 -3.31
C TYR A 368 18.64 -15.65 -3.09
N LYS A 369 18.47 -14.78 -4.10
CA LYS A 369 17.47 -13.69 -4.13
C LYS A 369 16.06 -14.22 -4.34
N SER A 370 15.22 -14.05 -3.32
CA SER A 370 13.75 -14.21 -3.38
C SER A 370 13.10 -12.82 -3.49
N ASP A 371 12.13 -12.65 -4.40
CA ASP A 371 11.35 -11.40 -4.54
C ASP A 371 10.37 -11.18 -3.35
N ASP A 372 10.13 -12.23 -2.57
CA ASP A 372 9.41 -12.17 -1.30
C ASP A 372 10.39 -12.05 -0.11
N PRO A 373 10.40 -10.91 0.61
CA PRO A 373 11.33 -10.65 1.70
C PRO A 373 10.98 -11.36 3.00
N ARG A 374 9.80 -12.01 3.11
CA ARG A 374 9.49 -12.93 4.21
C ARG A 374 10.54 -14.06 4.32
N TYR A 375 11.26 -14.32 3.22
CA TYR A 375 12.28 -15.35 3.10
C TYR A 375 13.70 -14.81 2.87
N THR A 376 13.90 -13.48 2.94
CA THR A 376 15.24 -12.85 2.83
C THR A 376 15.78 -12.33 4.17
N SER A 377 14.96 -12.25 5.24
CA SER A 377 15.45 -11.87 6.56
C SER A 377 16.44 -12.90 7.12
N THR A 378 17.62 -12.44 7.54
CA THR A 378 18.65 -13.27 8.18
C THR A 378 18.11 -13.93 9.45
N LEU A 379 17.30 -13.21 10.25
CA LEU A 379 16.68 -13.73 11.47
C LEU A 379 15.77 -14.94 11.18
N SER A 380 15.05 -14.94 10.05
CA SER A 380 14.24 -16.10 9.62
C SER A 380 15.07 -17.32 9.22
N HIS A 381 16.33 -17.13 8.79
CA HIS A 381 17.25 -18.21 8.46
C HIS A 381 17.92 -18.80 9.72
N LEU A 382 18.23 -17.97 10.72
CA LEU A 382 18.91 -18.40 11.95
C LEU A 382 18.13 -19.41 12.81
N ARG A 383 16.81 -19.56 12.54
CA ARG A 383 15.95 -20.60 13.11
C ARG A 383 16.50 -22.03 12.93
N PHE A 384 17.34 -22.23 11.91
CA PHE A 384 17.97 -23.52 11.59
C PHE A 384 19.36 -23.72 12.23
N TYR A 385 19.73 -22.87 13.19
CA TYR A 385 21.00 -22.94 13.94
C TYR A 385 20.76 -22.81 15.46
N LEU A 386 19.54 -23.05 15.94
CA LEU A 386 19.18 -22.93 17.36
C LEU A 386 20.09 -23.77 18.28
N ALA A 387 20.51 -24.94 17.82
CA ALA A 387 21.40 -25.85 18.54
C ALA A 387 22.81 -25.27 18.79
N ASP A 388 23.25 -24.37 17.92
CA ASP A 388 24.58 -23.76 17.85
C ASP A 388 24.59 -22.34 18.45
N ILE A 389 23.45 -21.64 18.36
CA ILE A 389 23.17 -20.37 19.07
C ILE A 389 22.97 -20.62 20.57
N PHE A 390 22.38 -21.75 20.96
CA PHE A 390 22.11 -22.14 22.36
C PHE A 390 22.77 -23.49 22.72
N PRO A 391 24.11 -23.58 22.74
CA PRO A 391 24.83 -24.84 22.94
C PRO A 391 24.63 -25.45 24.35
N SER A 392 24.35 -24.61 25.36
CA SER A 392 24.14 -25.01 26.76
C SER A 392 22.68 -25.35 27.11
N VAL A 393 21.72 -25.11 26.21
CA VAL A 393 20.29 -25.38 26.46
C VAL A 393 19.88 -26.69 25.77
N ASP A 394 19.24 -27.61 26.49
CA ASP A 394 18.83 -28.92 25.94
C ASP A 394 17.47 -28.91 25.23
N LYS A 395 16.51 -28.07 25.64
CA LYS A 395 15.18 -27.96 25.02
C LYS A 395 14.73 -26.50 24.97
N ILE A 396 14.11 -26.07 23.87
CA ILE A 396 13.67 -24.68 23.66
C ILE A 396 12.35 -24.61 22.89
N VAL A 397 11.53 -23.60 23.15
CA VAL A 397 10.39 -23.23 22.29
C VAL A 397 10.80 -22.03 21.43
N LEU A 398 10.71 -22.16 20.10
CA LEU A 398 10.85 -21.04 19.17
C LEU A 398 9.47 -20.41 18.91
N PHE A 399 9.40 -19.08 19.07
CA PHE A 399 8.31 -18.25 18.58
C PHE A 399 8.73 -17.41 17.37
N ASP A 400 7.80 -17.19 16.46
CA ASP A 400 7.86 -16.06 15.53
C ASP A 400 7.36 -14.79 16.24
N HIS A 401 7.88 -13.62 15.89
CA HIS A 401 7.55 -12.35 16.55
C HIS A 401 6.08 -11.90 16.39
N ASP A 402 5.31 -12.56 15.53
CA ASP A 402 3.93 -12.25 15.19
C ASP A 402 2.91 -13.26 15.79
N VAL A 403 3.26 -13.89 16.91
CA VAL A 403 2.33 -14.70 17.71
C VAL A 403 1.77 -13.94 18.92
N VAL A 404 0.66 -14.45 19.46
CA VAL A 404 0.13 -14.08 20.79
C VAL A 404 -0.17 -15.37 21.55
N VAL A 405 0.35 -15.48 22.77
CA VAL A 405 0.03 -16.57 23.70
C VAL A 405 -1.21 -16.22 24.50
N GLN A 406 -2.12 -17.18 24.67
CA GLN A 406 -3.40 -17.02 25.36
C GLN A 406 -3.59 -18.00 26.52
N ARG A 407 -2.68 -18.96 26.70
CA ARG A 407 -2.76 -20.04 27.69
C ARG A 407 -1.37 -20.47 28.14
N ASP A 408 -1.29 -20.95 29.37
CA ASP A 408 -0.10 -21.61 29.94
C ASP A 408 0.47 -22.69 29.01
N LEU A 409 1.76 -22.61 28.72
CA LEU A 409 2.47 -23.50 27.79
C LEU A 409 3.30 -24.59 28.49
N THR A 410 3.29 -24.62 29.82
CA THR A 410 4.10 -25.53 30.65
C THR A 410 3.97 -27.00 30.24
N ALA A 411 2.79 -27.44 29.79
CA ALA A 411 2.56 -28.83 29.34
C ALA A 411 3.24 -29.21 27.98
N LEU A 412 3.80 -28.25 27.22
CA LEU A 412 4.66 -28.57 26.07
C LEU A 412 5.96 -29.23 26.51
N TRP A 413 6.53 -28.80 27.64
CA TRP A 413 7.82 -29.28 28.14
C TRP A 413 7.80 -30.77 28.51
N THR A 414 6.62 -31.27 28.89
CA THR A 414 6.32 -32.68 29.21
C THR A 414 5.93 -33.54 27.99
N VAL A 415 5.97 -33.02 26.77
CA VAL A 415 5.67 -33.81 25.56
C VAL A 415 6.74 -34.89 25.33
N ASP A 416 6.30 -36.13 25.13
CA ASP A 416 7.14 -37.23 24.66
C ASP A 416 7.58 -36.97 23.21
N MET A 417 8.86 -36.61 23.07
CA MET A 417 9.50 -36.33 21.78
C MET A 417 9.78 -37.58 20.95
N LYS A 418 9.60 -38.80 21.49
CA LYS A 418 9.76 -40.09 20.78
C LYS A 418 11.11 -40.25 20.07
N ARG A 419 12.18 -39.71 20.68
CA ARG A 419 13.55 -39.64 20.15
C ARG A 419 13.68 -38.84 18.84
N LYS A 420 12.73 -37.93 18.58
CA LYS A 420 12.74 -36.96 17.49
C LYS A 420 13.17 -35.59 18.00
N VAL A 421 13.66 -34.73 17.09
CA VAL A 421 14.21 -33.41 17.42
C VAL A 421 13.14 -32.32 17.60
N HIS A 422 11.98 -32.44 16.97
CA HIS A 422 11.04 -31.33 16.79
C HIS A 422 9.59 -31.72 17.09
N ALA A 423 8.77 -30.80 17.61
CA ALA A 423 7.33 -30.96 17.75
C ALA A 423 6.56 -29.68 17.34
N ALA A 424 5.53 -29.85 16.51
CA ALA A 424 4.73 -28.76 15.93
C ALA A 424 3.33 -29.21 15.50
N VAL A 425 2.43 -28.24 15.27
CA VAL A 425 1.10 -28.51 14.72
C VAL A 425 1.16 -28.78 13.22
N GLU A 426 0.52 -29.86 12.76
CA GLU A 426 0.39 -30.19 11.34
C GLU A 426 -0.64 -29.29 10.63
N THR A 427 -0.30 -28.83 9.42
CA THR A 427 -1.11 -27.89 8.64
C THR A 427 -2.26 -28.57 7.85
N CYS A 428 -2.25 -29.90 7.79
CA CYS A 428 -3.22 -30.70 7.06
C CYS A 428 -4.66 -30.61 7.61
N ARG A 429 -5.64 -30.68 6.69
CA ARG A 429 -7.07 -30.76 7.00
C ARG A 429 -7.63 -32.12 6.56
N GLU A 430 -8.36 -32.79 7.44
CA GLU A 430 -8.82 -34.18 7.29
C GLU A 430 -9.81 -34.48 6.15
N SER A 431 -10.15 -33.52 5.28
CA SER A 431 -11.29 -33.66 4.33
C SER A 431 -11.17 -32.97 2.97
N LYS A 432 -9.99 -32.44 2.60
CA LYS A 432 -9.73 -31.94 1.23
C LYS A 432 -8.28 -32.21 0.81
N ALA A 433 -8.07 -32.46 -0.48
CA ALA A 433 -6.73 -32.50 -1.09
C ALA A 433 -5.95 -31.25 -0.68
N SER A 434 -4.79 -31.47 -0.06
CA SER A 434 -4.22 -30.51 0.89
C SER A 434 -3.31 -29.49 0.22
N PHE A 435 -3.72 -28.21 0.31
CA PHE A 435 -2.94 -27.01 -0.06
C PHE A 435 -1.58 -26.87 0.68
N HIS A 436 -1.27 -27.79 1.60
CA HIS A 436 -0.04 -27.82 2.40
C HIS A 436 0.58 -29.23 2.46
N SER A 437 0.35 -30.08 1.46
CA SER A 437 1.14 -31.31 1.28
C SER A 437 2.55 -30.97 0.78
N MET A 438 3.53 -31.81 1.10
CA MET A 438 4.94 -31.62 0.74
C MET A 438 5.17 -31.48 -0.79
N ASN A 439 4.26 -32.04 -1.59
CA ASN A 439 4.17 -31.88 -3.06
C ASN A 439 4.02 -30.45 -3.58
N LEU A 440 3.44 -29.52 -2.82
CA LEU A 440 3.22 -28.15 -3.31
C LEU A 440 4.44 -27.24 -3.17
N PHE A 441 5.48 -27.74 -2.51
CA PHE A 441 6.71 -26.99 -2.20
C PHE A 441 7.98 -27.64 -2.78
N MET A 442 7.85 -28.84 -3.36
CA MET A 442 8.92 -29.54 -4.07
C MET A 442 8.38 -30.18 -5.35
N ASN A 443 9.04 -29.95 -6.47
CA ASN A 443 8.71 -30.65 -7.72
C ASN A 443 9.33 -32.06 -7.70
N ILE A 444 8.60 -33.05 -7.16
CA ILE A 444 9.06 -34.45 -7.00
C ILE A 444 9.04 -35.23 -8.34
N SER A 445 9.21 -34.54 -9.48
CA SER A 445 9.48 -35.18 -10.78
C SER A 445 10.86 -35.84 -10.84
N ASP A 446 11.78 -35.46 -9.94
CA ASP A 446 13.09 -36.11 -9.80
C ASP A 446 12.98 -37.44 -9.05
N GLN A 447 13.28 -38.54 -9.76
CA GLN A 447 13.20 -39.91 -9.28
C GLN A 447 14.24 -40.25 -8.18
N SER A 448 15.25 -39.41 -7.97
CA SER A 448 16.21 -39.53 -6.85
C SER A 448 15.63 -39.00 -5.53
N LEU A 449 14.79 -37.96 -5.60
CA LEU A 449 14.21 -37.29 -4.44
C LEU A 449 12.87 -37.93 -4.03
N ALA A 450 12.11 -38.47 -5.00
CA ALA A 450 10.98 -39.37 -4.76
C ALA A 450 11.35 -40.62 -3.91
N LYS A 451 12.62 -41.04 -3.91
CA LYS A 451 13.14 -42.15 -3.09
C LYS A 451 13.53 -41.74 -1.67
N ARG A 452 13.67 -40.44 -1.38
CA ARG A 452 14.09 -39.92 -0.08
C ARG A 452 12.93 -39.32 0.74
N PHE A 453 11.98 -38.68 0.06
CA PHE A 453 10.89 -37.94 0.71
C PHE A 453 9.53 -38.42 0.21
N ASN A 454 8.62 -38.76 1.12
CA ASN A 454 7.27 -39.14 0.76
C ASN A 454 6.40 -37.89 0.50
N SER A 455 6.01 -37.77 -0.77
CA SER A 455 5.06 -36.82 -1.35
C SER A 455 3.79 -36.55 -0.52
N SER A 456 3.24 -37.59 0.14
CA SER A 456 1.97 -37.50 0.88
C SER A 456 2.08 -36.99 2.31
N VAL A 457 3.29 -36.71 2.80
CA VAL A 457 3.51 -36.25 4.19
C VAL A 457 3.01 -34.82 4.39
N CYS A 458 2.39 -34.58 5.55
CA CYS A 458 1.89 -33.29 5.97
C CYS A 458 3.03 -32.36 6.42
N THR A 459 2.99 -31.11 5.99
CA THR A 459 3.89 -30.08 6.55
C THR A 459 3.37 -29.60 7.91
N TRP A 460 4.24 -28.91 8.64
CA TRP A 460 3.97 -28.37 9.96
C TRP A 460 4.16 -26.86 10.02
N ALA A 461 3.50 -26.24 10.99
CA ALA A 461 3.46 -24.79 11.19
C ALA A 461 4.77 -24.26 11.79
N PHE A 462 5.37 -23.24 11.16
CA PHE A 462 6.47 -22.48 11.76
C PHE A 462 5.91 -21.41 12.70
N GLY A 463 6.64 -21.09 13.77
CA GLY A 463 6.37 -19.96 14.68
C GLY A 463 5.77 -20.32 16.03
N MET A 464 5.50 -21.60 16.28
CA MET A 464 5.39 -22.15 17.63
C MET A 464 5.90 -23.59 17.59
N ASN A 465 7.20 -23.75 17.85
CA ASN A 465 7.93 -24.99 17.59
C ASN A 465 8.74 -25.38 18.83
N LEU A 466 8.53 -26.59 19.36
CA LEU A 466 9.35 -27.15 20.43
C LEU A 466 10.50 -27.94 19.82
N PHE A 467 11.73 -27.66 20.24
CA PHE A 467 12.94 -28.34 19.78
C PHE A 467 13.72 -28.95 20.95
N ASP A 468 14.10 -30.21 20.79
CA ASP A 468 15.11 -30.89 21.61
C ASP A 468 16.49 -30.64 20.98
N LEU A 469 17.18 -29.63 21.49
CA LEU A 469 18.49 -29.20 21.00
C LEU A 469 19.58 -30.22 21.32
N LYS A 470 19.41 -31.02 22.39
CA LYS A 470 20.30 -32.13 22.73
C LYS A 470 20.30 -33.19 21.63
N GLU A 471 19.12 -33.62 21.22
CA GLU A 471 18.93 -34.60 20.15
C GLU A 471 19.26 -33.99 18.76
N TRP A 472 19.02 -32.69 18.55
CA TRP A 472 19.47 -31.96 17.36
C TRP A 472 20.99 -32.06 17.19
N ARG A 473 21.75 -31.72 18.25
CA ARG A 473 23.22 -31.83 18.28
C ARG A 473 23.66 -33.28 18.08
N ARG A 474 23.01 -34.24 18.74
CA ARG A 474 23.31 -35.68 18.63
C ARG A 474 23.09 -36.24 17.20
N GLN A 475 22.14 -35.68 16.44
CA GLN A 475 21.88 -36.03 15.04
C GLN A 475 22.57 -35.11 14.03
N ASN A 476 23.29 -34.07 14.48
CA ASN A 476 23.97 -33.06 13.67
C ASN A 476 23.10 -32.44 12.56
N LEU A 477 21.87 -32.06 12.89
CA LEU A 477 20.91 -31.56 11.88
C LEU A 477 21.29 -30.18 11.31
N THR A 478 22.11 -29.38 12.00
CA THR A 478 22.65 -28.12 11.44
C THR A 478 23.56 -28.40 10.24
N MET A 479 24.44 -29.41 10.32
CA MET A 479 25.28 -29.82 9.18
C MET A 479 24.43 -30.38 8.03
N LEU A 480 23.34 -31.10 8.34
CA LEU A 480 22.39 -31.55 7.32
C LEU A 480 21.70 -30.38 6.61
N TYR A 481 21.27 -29.35 7.35
CA TYR A 481 20.72 -28.12 6.80
C TYR A 481 21.74 -27.38 5.93
N HIS A 482 22.98 -27.24 6.40
CA HIS A 482 24.07 -26.61 5.66
C HIS A 482 24.37 -27.34 4.34
N ASN A 483 24.38 -28.67 4.35
CA ASN A 483 24.53 -29.48 3.14
C ASN A 483 23.39 -29.23 2.14
N TYR A 484 22.13 -29.15 2.57
CA TYR A 484 21.01 -28.80 1.68
C TYR A 484 21.08 -27.37 1.15
N LEU A 485 21.68 -26.44 1.90
CA LEU A 485 21.93 -25.06 1.46
C LEU A 485 23.06 -24.99 0.42
N GLN A 486 24.21 -25.61 0.69
CA GLN A 486 25.37 -25.66 -0.21
C GLN A 486 25.08 -26.40 -1.53
N LEU A 487 24.27 -27.47 -1.49
CA LEU A 487 23.87 -28.23 -2.66
C LEU A 487 23.02 -27.41 -3.66
N GLY A 488 22.67 -26.16 -3.33
CA GLY A 488 22.17 -25.16 -4.29
C GLY A 488 20.97 -25.65 -5.08
N LEU A 489 20.09 -26.42 -4.43
CA LEU A 489 19.12 -27.31 -5.07
C LEU A 489 18.41 -26.63 -6.25
N ASN A 490 18.68 -27.11 -7.47
CA ASN A 490 18.07 -26.68 -8.75
C ASN A 490 16.56 -27.03 -8.86
N TRP A 491 15.88 -27.16 -7.72
CA TRP A 491 14.43 -27.21 -7.66
C TRP A 491 13.84 -25.81 -7.86
N PRO A 492 12.75 -25.68 -8.63
CA PRO A 492 11.85 -24.54 -8.47
C PRO A 492 11.11 -24.69 -7.13
N LEU A 493 11.73 -24.21 -6.04
CA LEU A 493 11.10 -24.04 -4.72
C LEU A 493 10.12 -22.85 -4.80
N SER A 494 8.99 -23.06 -5.47
CA SER A 494 8.03 -22.02 -5.83
C SER A 494 7.41 -21.34 -4.61
N GLU A 495 7.42 -20.00 -4.61
CA GLU A 495 6.66 -19.07 -3.75
C GLU A 495 6.87 -19.14 -2.22
N ALA A 496 7.43 -20.23 -1.67
CA ALA A 496 7.63 -20.45 -0.23
C ALA A 496 9.06 -20.18 0.28
N GLY A 497 9.97 -19.77 -0.62
CA GLY A 497 11.33 -19.37 -0.30
C GLY A 497 12.14 -20.46 0.43
N ARG A 498 12.72 -20.12 1.59
CA ARG A 498 13.67 -20.98 2.33
C ARG A 498 13.02 -21.89 3.38
N LEU A 499 11.71 -21.76 3.66
CA LEU A 499 11.00 -22.63 4.61
C LEU A 499 10.98 -24.13 4.23
N PRO A 500 10.90 -24.54 2.94
CA PRO A 500 10.95 -25.95 2.56
C PRO A 500 12.22 -26.68 3.03
N LEU A 501 13.38 -25.99 3.11
CA LEU A 501 14.61 -26.57 3.64
C LEU A 501 14.45 -27.04 5.10
N GLY A 502 13.61 -26.37 5.88
CA GLY A 502 13.24 -26.80 7.24
C GLY A 502 12.40 -28.07 7.25
N TRP A 503 11.35 -28.15 6.43
CA TRP A 503 10.53 -29.36 6.30
C TRP A 503 11.33 -30.57 5.80
N ILE A 504 12.33 -30.34 4.94
CA ILE A 504 13.27 -31.36 4.44
C ILE A 504 14.22 -31.81 5.56
N THR A 505 14.85 -30.87 6.29
CA THR A 505 15.80 -31.17 7.37
C THR A 505 15.16 -31.90 8.54
N PHE A 506 13.93 -31.52 8.92
CA PHE A 506 13.16 -32.16 9.98
C PHE A 506 12.19 -33.25 9.46
N TYR A 507 12.41 -33.75 8.24
CA TYR A 507 11.61 -34.86 7.69
C TYR A 507 11.75 -36.11 8.57
N ASN A 508 10.60 -36.70 8.93
CA ASN A 508 10.45 -37.72 9.96
C ASN A 508 10.92 -37.32 11.40
N GLN A 509 11.65 -36.22 11.59
CA GLN A 509 12.11 -35.71 12.90
C GLN A 509 11.07 -34.86 13.65
N THR A 510 9.80 -34.86 13.20
CA THR A 510 8.71 -34.09 13.83
C THR A 510 7.70 -34.99 14.55
N VAL A 511 7.26 -34.56 15.73
CA VAL A 511 6.08 -35.04 16.47
C VAL A 511 4.91 -34.08 16.22
N ALA A 512 3.74 -34.63 15.87
CA ALA A 512 2.53 -33.84 15.67
C ALA A 512 1.92 -33.39 17.02
N LEU A 513 1.69 -32.08 17.16
CA LEU A 513 0.96 -31.49 18.28
C LEU A 513 -0.54 -31.31 17.95
N ASP A 514 -1.38 -31.36 18.99
CA ASP A 514 -2.81 -31.05 18.90
C ASP A 514 -3.05 -29.65 18.29
N LYS A 515 -4.02 -29.52 17.39
CA LYS A 515 -4.33 -28.28 16.65
C LYS A 515 -4.78 -27.12 17.55
N ARG A 516 -5.07 -27.37 18.83
CA ARG A 516 -5.30 -26.35 19.87
C ARG A 516 -4.01 -25.69 20.37
N TRP A 517 -2.82 -26.20 20.06
CA TRP A 517 -1.57 -25.55 20.46
C TRP A 517 -1.27 -24.29 19.64
N HIS A 518 -1.52 -24.31 18.33
CA HIS A 518 -1.13 -23.24 17.41
C HIS A 518 -2.19 -23.03 16.32
N SER A 519 -2.80 -21.84 16.26
CA SER A 519 -3.82 -21.48 15.27
C SER A 519 -3.31 -20.42 14.29
N LEU A 520 -3.15 -20.84 13.04
CA LEU A 520 -2.72 -20.01 11.92
C LEU A 520 -3.86 -19.21 11.26
N GLY A 521 -3.47 -18.16 10.55
CA GLY A 521 -4.21 -17.47 9.50
C GLY A 521 -4.52 -16.00 9.78
N LEU A 522 -4.15 -15.43 10.93
CA LEU A 522 -4.64 -14.10 11.32
C LEU A 522 -4.00 -12.97 10.48
N GLY A 523 -2.92 -13.24 9.75
CA GLY A 523 -2.26 -12.30 8.82
C GLY A 523 -2.71 -12.39 7.36
N TYR A 524 -3.70 -13.22 7.01
CA TYR A 524 -4.31 -13.24 5.65
C TYR A 524 -5.79 -13.69 5.57
N ASN A 525 -6.32 -14.44 6.53
CA ASN A 525 -7.64 -15.07 6.45
C ASN A 525 -8.67 -14.43 7.39
N PRO A 526 -9.51 -13.47 6.94
CA PRO A 526 -10.58 -12.89 7.76
C PRO A 526 -11.74 -13.85 8.04
N GLY A 527 -11.73 -15.06 7.48
CA GLY A 527 -12.77 -16.08 7.65
C GLY A 527 -12.51 -17.11 8.76
N LEU A 528 -11.57 -16.87 9.69
CA LEU A 528 -11.32 -17.80 10.80
C LEU A 528 -12.50 -17.84 11.78
N ARG A 529 -12.85 -19.06 12.23
CA ARG A 529 -13.85 -19.24 13.29
C ARG A 529 -13.30 -18.71 14.62
N ARG A 530 -14.06 -17.83 15.28
CA ARG A 530 -13.74 -17.31 16.63
C ARG A 530 -13.52 -18.43 17.65
N ASP A 531 -14.21 -19.56 17.49
CA ASP A 531 -14.05 -20.74 18.34
C ASP A 531 -12.62 -21.31 18.27
N ASN A 532 -12.02 -21.36 17.09
CA ASN A 532 -10.65 -21.85 16.89
C ASN A 532 -9.66 -20.89 17.56
N ILE A 533 -9.81 -19.59 17.32
CA ILE A 533 -8.97 -18.54 17.92
C ILE A 533 -9.05 -18.60 19.45
N LYS A 534 -10.26 -18.67 20.03
CA LYS A 534 -10.46 -18.73 21.48
C LYS A 534 -9.96 -20.04 22.12
N ASN A 535 -9.96 -21.14 21.38
CA ASN A 535 -9.52 -22.44 21.87
C ASN A 535 -8.02 -22.70 21.71
N ALA A 536 -7.32 -21.88 20.93
CA ALA A 536 -5.88 -21.99 20.73
C ALA A 536 -5.07 -21.50 21.95
N ALA A 537 -3.97 -22.19 22.26
CA ALA A 537 -2.97 -21.73 23.22
C ALA A 537 -2.11 -20.60 22.64
N VAL A 538 -1.73 -20.70 21.36
CA VAL A 538 -1.00 -19.66 20.62
C VAL A 538 -1.74 -19.36 19.31
N ILE A 539 -1.92 -18.07 19.00
CA ILE A 539 -2.51 -17.59 17.73
C ILE A 539 -1.45 -16.84 16.93
N HIS A 540 -1.48 -16.95 15.60
CA HIS A 540 -0.42 -16.47 14.72
C HIS A 540 -0.96 -15.52 13.65
N TYR A 541 -0.34 -14.34 13.50
CA TYR A 541 -0.58 -13.40 12.41
C TYR A 541 0.30 -13.69 11.18
N ASP A 542 0.48 -14.98 10.88
CA ASP A 542 1.21 -15.46 9.71
C ASP A 542 0.63 -14.86 8.43
N GLY A 543 1.50 -14.36 7.55
CA GLY A 543 1.14 -13.53 6.41
C GLY A 543 1.65 -12.10 6.50
N ILE A 544 1.09 -11.22 5.67
CA ILE A 544 1.56 -9.85 5.43
C ILE A 544 0.81 -8.84 6.32
N ARG A 545 -0.40 -9.15 6.76
CA ARG A 545 -1.27 -8.22 7.53
C ARG A 545 -0.99 -8.28 9.03
N LYS A 546 0.20 -7.83 9.44
CA LYS A 546 0.58 -7.76 10.86
C LYS A 546 -0.35 -6.82 11.65
N PRO A 547 -0.64 -7.10 12.94
CA PRO A 547 -1.59 -6.31 13.72
C PRO A 547 -1.12 -4.87 14.01
N TRP A 548 0.20 -4.64 14.07
CA TRP A 548 0.84 -3.33 14.23
C TRP A 548 0.90 -2.48 12.94
N LEU A 549 0.29 -2.93 11.85
CA LEU A 549 0.21 -2.20 10.58
C LEU A 549 -1.23 -1.79 10.27
N GLU A 550 -1.41 -0.68 9.56
CA GLU A 550 -2.72 -0.21 9.09
C GLU A 550 -3.48 -1.30 8.32
N ILE A 551 -2.76 -2.11 7.52
CA ILE A 551 -3.30 -3.23 6.73
C ILE A 551 -3.68 -4.49 7.54
N GLY A 552 -3.45 -4.50 8.85
CA GLY A 552 -3.81 -5.59 9.76
C GLY A 552 -5.31 -5.92 9.73
N ILE A 553 -5.69 -7.18 9.94
CA ILE A 553 -7.10 -7.59 9.95
C ILE A 553 -7.77 -7.05 11.23
N ALA A 554 -8.67 -6.08 11.07
CA ALA A 554 -9.27 -5.31 12.16
C ALA A 554 -10.01 -6.19 13.19
N GLU A 555 -10.70 -7.24 12.72
CA GLU A 555 -11.38 -8.22 13.58
C GLU A 555 -10.44 -8.98 14.52
N TYR A 556 -9.13 -8.95 14.27
CA TYR A 556 -8.12 -9.67 15.04
C TYR A 556 -7.16 -8.73 15.80
N LYS A 557 -6.99 -7.45 15.44
CA LYS A 557 -6.06 -6.52 16.13
C LYS A 557 -6.21 -6.51 17.65
N GLY A 558 -7.45 -6.59 18.16
CA GLY A 558 -7.77 -6.60 19.59
C GLY A 558 -7.21 -7.77 20.42
N TYR A 559 -6.78 -8.88 19.78
CA TYR A 559 -6.06 -9.94 20.53
C TYR A 559 -4.58 -9.58 20.76
N TRP A 560 -4.01 -8.66 19.98
CA TRP A 560 -2.62 -8.21 20.08
C TRP A 560 -2.51 -6.89 20.86
N SER A 561 -3.37 -5.91 20.58
CA SER A 561 -3.32 -4.57 21.19
C SER A 561 -3.40 -4.59 22.72
N LYS A 562 -4.27 -5.44 23.28
CA LYS A 562 -4.46 -5.68 24.73
C LYS A 562 -3.19 -6.06 25.53
N HIS A 563 -2.08 -6.36 24.86
CA HIS A 563 -0.79 -6.71 25.48
C HIS A 563 0.23 -5.55 25.47
N LEU A 564 -0.17 -4.37 24.96
CA LEU A 564 0.57 -3.12 25.07
C LEU A 564 -0.11 -2.15 26.03
N GLN A 565 0.68 -1.37 26.75
CA GLN A 565 0.22 -0.23 27.54
C GLN A 565 0.36 1.02 26.67
N TYR A 566 -0.69 1.39 25.94
CA TYR A 566 -0.62 2.51 24.98
C TYR A 566 -0.37 3.86 25.66
N GLU A 567 -0.64 3.97 26.95
CA GLU A 567 -0.36 5.11 27.82
C GLU A 567 1.15 5.36 28.01
N HIS A 568 2.00 4.36 27.69
CA HIS A 568 3.45 4.44 27.88
C HIS A 568 4.06 5.65 27.15
N PRO A 569 4.85 6.51 27.81
CA PRO A 569 5.30 7.81 27.27
C PRO A 569 5.92 7.75 25.87
N TYR A 570 6.81 6.79 25.57
CA TYR A 570 7.40 6.66 24.24
C TYR A 570 6.42 6.24 23.13
N LEU A 571 5.31 5.58 23.45
CA LEU A 571 4.26 5.27 22.45
C LEU A 571 3.47 6.53 22.11
N GLN A 572 3.01 7.25 23.14
CA GLN A 572 2.30 8.53 22.99
C GLN A 572 3.15 9.59 22.26
N GLN A 573 4.43 9.74 22.64
CA GLN A 573 5.38 10.67 21.99
C GLN A 573 5.72 10.32 20.53
N CYS A 574 5.33 9.13 20.06
CA CYS A 574 5.51 8.68 18.69
C CYS A 574 4.16 8.46 17.97
N ASN A 575 3.05 8.95 18.52
CA ASN A 575 1.69 8.81 18.00
C ASN A 575 1.27 7.34 17.76
N ILE A 576 1.72 6.43 18.64
CA ILE A 576 1.28 5.03 18.68
C ILE A 576 0.16 4.96 19.73
N HIS A 577 -1.07 4.73 19.27
CA HIS A 577 -2.26 4.65 20.10
C HIS A 577 -3.04 3.38 19.76
N GLU A 578 -3.96 2.94 20.63
CA GLU A 578 -4.88 1.88 20.26
C GLU A 578 -5.84 2.37 19.17
N GLU A 579 -6.08 1.54 18.15
CA GLU A 579 -7.13 1.80 17.16
C GLU A 579 -8.50 1.63 17.84
N ALA A 580 -8.99 2.72 18.44
CA ALA A 580 -10.20 2.71 19.23
C ALA A 580 -11.38 2.06 18.48
N PRO A 581 -12.13 1.14 19.11
CA PRO A 581 -13.32 0.55 18.51
C PRO A 581 -14.31 1.67 18.18
N SER A 582 -14.79 1.71 16.93
CA SER A 582 -15.36 2.91 16.34
C SER A 582 -16.62 3.44 17.04
N ALA A 583 -16.44 4.35 17.99
CA ALA A 583 -17.46 5.15 18.66
C ALA A 583 -16.88 6.55 18.93
N ASP A 584 -17.52 7.56 18.34
CA ASP A 584 -17.42 9.01 18.60
C ASP A 584 -16.04 9.69 18.72
N GLY A 585 -15.86 10.75 17.94
CA GLY A 585 -14.71 11.66 18.02
C GLY A 585 -13.56 11.32 17.06
N VAL A 586 -13.59 11.94 15.88
CA VAL A 586 -12.33 12.17 15.14
C VAL A 586 -11.53 13.18 15.95
N SER A 587 -10.31 12.85 16.36
CA SER A 587 -9.45 13.82 17.05
C SER A 587 -9.12 14.97 16.10
N TRP A 588 -9.69 16.15 16.37
CA TRP A 588 -9.59 17.34 15.53
C TRP A 588 -8.26 18.10 15.73
N CYS A 589 -7.14 17.37 15.71
CA CYS A 589 -5.78 17.87 15.75
C CYS A 589 -5.02 17.34 14.53
N MET A 590 -4.59 18.24 13.63
CA MET A 590 -3.77 17.86 12.46
C MET A 590 -2.31 18.21 12.75
N LEU A 591 -1.51 17.18 12.99
CA LEU A 591 -0.07 17.28 13.29
C LEU A 591 0.74 16.96 12.02
N PHE A 592 1.39 17.97 11.43
CA PHE A 592 2.15 17.81 10.19
C PHE A 592 3.53 18.46 10.28
N ALA A 593 4.54 17.65 10.63
CA ALA A 593 5.94 18.05 10.78
C ALA A 593 6.12 19.23 11.73
N ASP A 594 6.21 20.45 11.20
CA ASP A 594 6.44 21.69 11.96
C ASP A 594 5.15 22.45 12.30
N ASP A 595 4.03 22.12 11.65
CA ASP A 595 2.72 22.78 11.82
C ASP A 595 1.76 21.95 12.69
N ILE A 596 1.22 22.57 13.75
CA ILE A 596 0.13 22.04 14.59
C ILE A 596 -1.16 22.82 14.31
N VAL A 597 -2.23 22.15 13.88
CA VAL A 597 -3.54 22.78 13.69
C VAL A 597 -4.57 22.21 14.66
N LEU A 598 -5.10 23.06 15.52
CA LEU A 598 -6.22 22.77 16.42
C LEU A 598 -7.53 23.25 15.77
N VAL A 599 -8.52 22.37 15.63
CA VAL A 599 -9.85 22.72 15.10
C VAL A 599 -10.91 22.47 16.16
N ALA A 600 -11.75 23.48 16.43
CA ALA A 600 -12.79 23.49 17.45
C ALA A 600 -14.07 24.14 16.89
N GLU A 601 -15.22 23.80 17.43
CA GLU A 601 -16.52 24.35 17.00
C GLU A 601 -16.80 25.73 17.64
N THR A 602 -16.14 26.03 18.77
CA THR A 602 -16.26 27.33 19.45
C THR A 602 -14.91 27.92 19.87
N LYS A 603 -14.84 29.25 19.99
CA LYS A 603 -13.65 29.93 20.53
C LYS A 603 -13.31 29.51 21.98
N SER A 604 -14.33 29.21 22.80
CA SER A 604 -14.12 28.76 24.19
C SER A 604 -13.47 27.37 24.23
N GLU A 605 -13.90 26.47 23.35
CA GLU A 605 -13.29 25.16 23.17
C GLU A 605 -11.87 25.28 22.61
N LEU A 606 -11.63 26.21 21.67
CA LEU A 606 -10.29 26.50 21.15
C LEU A 606 -9.34 26.97 22.26
N ASN A 607 -9.77 27.89 23.13
CA ASN A 607 -8.99 28.32 24.30
C ASN A 607 -8.71 27.15 25.28
N SER A 608 -9.71 26.30 25.54
CA SER A 608 -9.51 25.12 26.39
C SER A 608 -8.47 24.17 25.80
N ARG A 609 -8.56 23.88 24.50
CA ARG A 609 -7.57 23.05 23.78
C ARG A 609 -6.18 23.70 23.73
N LEU A 610 -6.10 25.01 23.53
CA LEU A 610 -4.83 25.77 23.59
C LEU A 610 -4.19 25.68 24.98
N ALA A 611 -4.98 25.78 26.05
CA ALA A 611 -4.49 25.61 27.43
C ALA A 611 -3.97 24.19 27.67
N THR A 612 -4.71 23.15 27.27
CA THR A 612 -4.25 21.76 27.36
C THR A 612 -2.96 21.52 26.59
N TRP A 613 -2.86 22.03 25.35
CA TRP A 613 -1.64 21.94 24.55
C TRP A 613 -0.47 22.72 25.14
N LYS A 614 -0.71 23.90 25.73
CA LYS A 614 0.31 24.68 26.42
C LYS A 614 0.90 23.89 27.58
N THR A 615 0.07 23.39 28.50
CA THR A 615 0.54 22.61 29.66
C THR A 615 1.30 21.36 29.21
N ALA A 616 0.77 20.60 28.24
CA ALA A 616 1.44 19.41 27.74
C ALA A 616 2.78 19.68 27.03
N LEU A 617 2.97 20.87 26.44
CA LEU A 617 4.26 21.30 25.87
C LEU A 617 5.23 21.79 26.95
N GLU A 618 4.75 22.55 27.93
CA GLU A 618 5.57 23.11 29.00
C GLU A 618 6.11 22.04 29.96
N GLU A 619 5.31 21.01 30.24
CA GLU A 619 5.77 19.78 30.94
C GLU A 619 6.87 19.01 30.18
N LYS A 620 7.19 19.40 28.94
CA LYS A 620 8.24 18.80 28.11
C LYS A 620 9.29 19.85 27.69
N GLY A 621 9.32 21.01 28.37
CA GLY A 621 10.28 22.10 28.15
C GLY A 621 10.04 22.92 26.87
N LEU A 622 8.94 22.68 26.15
CA LEU A 622 8.58 23.41 24.94
C LEU A 622 7.66 24.59 25.27
N ARG A 623 7.70 25.65 24.45
CA ARG A 623 6.81 26.81 24.57
C ARG A 623 6.19 27.16 23.23
N ILE A 624 4.92 27.56 23.27
CA ILE A 624 4.20 28.05 22.08
C ILE A 624 4.75 29.44 21.74
N ASN A 625 5.15 29.66 20.49
CA ASN A 625 5.56 30.99 20.03
C ASN A 625 4.31 31.82 19.71
N ILE A 626 3.92 32.69 20.64
CA ILE A 626 2.69 33.51 20.54
C ILE A 626 2.70 34.39 19.28
N GLU A 627 3.83 35.02 18.94
CA GLU A 627 3.98 35.90 17.77
C GLU A 627 3.70 35.19 16.42
N LYS A 628 4.02 33.90 16.33
CA LYS A 628 3.77 33.05 15.15
C LYS A 628 2.44 32.30 15.20
N THR A 629 1.71 32.38 16.31
CA THR A 629 0.44 31.65 16.47
C THR A 629 -0.71 32.53 16.01
N GLU A 630 -1.30 32.19 14.87
CA GLU A 630 -2.41 32.92 14.26
C GLU A 630 -3.66 32.03 14.23
N TYR A 631 -4.87 32.62 14.34
CA TYR A 631 -6.12 31.86 14.24
C TYR A 631 -7.03 32.39 13.12
N LEU A 632 -7.92 31.54 12.62
CA LEU A 632 -8.91 31.88 11.59
C LEU A 632 -10.29 31.41 12.03
N CYS A 633 -11.31 32.25 11.85
CA CYS A 633 -12.69 31.98 12.28
C CYS A 633 -13.64 31.94 11.06
N SER A 634 -14.14 30.76 10.74
CA SER A 634 -15.03 30.53 9.59
C SER A 634 -16.51 30.48 9.99
N ASN A 635 -17.22 31.61 9.87
CA ASN A 635 -18.66 31.65 10.11
C ASN A 635 -19.45 31.22 8.85
N PHE A 636 -19.55 29.90 8.65
CA PHE A 636 -20.35 29.31 7.56
C PHE A 636 -21.87 29.34 7.82
N SER A 637 -22.32 29.50 9.06
CA SER A 637 -23.75 29.44 9.44
C SER A 637 -24.49 30.76 9.24
N GLY A 638 -23.77 31.89 9.18
CA GLY A 638 -24.33 33.23 9.02
C GLY A 638 -24.97 33.82 10.28
N ASN A 639 -25.02 33.07 11.39
CA ASN A 639 -25.48 33.59 12.68
C ASN A 639 -24.44 34.55 13.25
N GLN A 640 -24.84 35.79 13.56
CA GLN A 640 -23.94 36.81 14.12
C GLN A 640 -23.74 36.69 15.64
N ASN A 641 -24.43 35.77 16.33
CA ASN A 641 -24.32 35.54 17.78
C ASN A 641 -23.04 34.81 18.19
N VAL A 642 -21.89 35.29 17.72
CA VAL A 642 -20.58 34.95 18.30
C VAL A 642 -20.46 35.76 19.59
N LYS A 643 -20.48 35.10 20.75
CA LYS A 643 -20.10 35.76 22.01
C LYS A 643 -18.66 36.30 21.90
N ASP A 644 -18.40 37.48 22.44
CA ASP A 644 -17.05 38.06 22.54
C ASP A 644 -16.19 37.31 23.57
N VAL A 645 -15.81 36.10 23.18
CA VAL A 645 -14.68 35.37 23.71
C VAL A 645 -13.49 35.73 22.81
N GLU A 646 -12.42 36.26 23.38
CA GLU A 646 -11.16 36.43 22.66
C GLU A 646 -10.39 35.10 22.64
N VAL A 647 -9.60 34.85 21.60
CA VAL A 647 -8.71 33.67 21.55
C VAL A 647 -7.35 34.11 22.08
N CYS A 648 -6.87 33.50 23.16
CA CYS A 648 -5.69 33.99 23.87
C CYS A 648 -4.80 32.87 24.44
N ILE A 649 -3.52 33.21 24.62
CA ILE A 649 -2.49 32.38 25.27
C ILE A 649 -1.81 33.29 26.31
N GLU A 650 -1.76 32.87 27.58
CA GLU A 650 -1.19 33.67 28.69
C GLU A 650 -1.83 35.07 28.86
N GLY A 651 -3.07 35.25 28.40
CA GLY A 651 -3.74 36.55 28.36
C GLY A 651 -3.38 37.42 27.14
N HIS A 652 -2.39 37.03 26.34
CA HIS A 652 -2.12 37.67 25.05
C HIS A 652 -3.16 37.22 24.02
N VAL A 653 -3.92 38.18 23.47
CA VAL A 653 -4.89 37.95 22.40
C VAL A 653 -4.16 37.61 21.10
N LEU A 654 -4.54 36.50 20.47
CA LEU A 654 -3.94 36.04 19.21
C LEU A 654 -4.46 36.84 18.01
N PRO A 655 -3.65 37.06 16.96
CA PRO A 655 -4.10 37.69 15.72
C PRO A 655 -5.08 36.78 14.95
N SER A 656 -6.26 37.32 14.65
CA SER A 656 -7.24 36.71 13.75
C SER A 656 -6.88 36.99 12.28
N LYS A 657 -7.05 36.00 11.40
CA LYS A 657 -6.80 36.10 9.96
C LYS A 657 -8.00 35.70 9.12
N ASP A 658 -8.12 36.37 7.98
CA ASP A 658 -9.08 36.04 6.92
C ASP A 658 -8.57 34.94 5.99
N CYS A 659 -7.24 34.81 5.86
CA CYS A 659 -6.56 33.87 4.98
C CYS A 659 -5.20 33.49 5.58
N PHE A 660 -4.86 32.20 5.62
CA PHE A 660 -3.52 31.73 6.00
C PHE A 660 -3.05 30.60 5.07
N LYS A 661 -1.74 30.30 5.11
CA LYS A 661 -1.12 29.28 4.26
C LYS A 661 -0.82 28.02 5.09
N TYR A 662 -1.38 26.88 4.70
CA TYR A 662 -1.17 25.59 5.35
C TYR A 662 -0.79 24.52 4.34
N LEU A 663 0.31 23.79 4.58
CA LEU A 663 0.86 22.76 3.67
C LEU A 663 1.02 23.22 2.21
N GLY A 664 1.23 24.53 2.00
CA GLY A 664 1.34 25.15 0.67
C GLY A 664 0.03 25.62 0.03
N SER A 665 -1.12 25.32 0.62
CA SER A 665 -2.45 25.79 0.20
C SER A 665 -2.86 27.05 0.94
N MET A 666 -3.62 27.94 0.29
CA MET A 666 -4.27 29.06 0.98
C MET A 666 -5.65 28.62 1.50
N ILE A 667 -5.91 28.81 2.79
CA ILE A 667 -7.19 28.56 3.44
C ILE A 667 -7.82 29.91 3.79
N HIS A 668 -9.00 30.20 3.25
CA HIS A 668 -9.72 31.47 3.42
C HIS A 668 -11.03 31.25 4.23
N LYS A 669 -11.41 32.23 5.06
CA LYS A 669 -12.46 32.09 6.09
C LYS A 669 -13.86 31.75 5.58
N ASP A 670 -14.17 32.05 4.32
CA ASP A 670 -15.45 31.78 3.65
C ASP A 670 -15.43 30.51 2.77
N GLY A 671 -14.33 29.73 2.78
CA GLY A 671 -14.14 28.57 1.90
C GLY A 671 -13.81 28.93 0.43
N GLY A 672 -13.55 30.20 0.15
CA GLY A 672 -13.10 30.68 -1.16
C GLY A 672 -11.73 30.12 -1.55
N VAL A 673 -11.57 29.82 -2.84
CA VAL A 673 -10.30 29.28 -3.41
C VAL A 673 -9.58 30.30 -4.31
N ASP A 674 -10.02 31.55 -4.34
CA ASP A 674 -9.51 32.60 -5.23
C ASP A 674 -8.03 32.95 -4.95
N ASP A 675 -7.61 32.92 -3.68
CA ASP A 675 -6.22 33.08 -3.26
C ASP A 675 -5.36 31.85 -3.59
N ASP A 676 -5.84 30.63 -3.35
CA ASP A 676 -5.07 29.40 -3.66
C ASP A 676 -4.88 29.25 -5.17
N VAL A 677 -5.92 29.51 -5.98
CA VAL A 677 -5.82 29.59 -7.45
C VAL A 677 -4.75 30.61 -7.87
N THR A 678 -4.69 31.76 -7.20
CA THR A 678 -3.68 32.79 -7.46
C THR A 678 -2.28 32.35 -7.00
N HIS A 679 -2.18 31.63 -5.88
CA HIS A 679 -0.95 31.04 -5.35
C HIS A 679 -0.39 29.96 -6.29
N ARG A 680 -1.22 29.03 -6.79
CA ARG A 680 -0.78 27.98 -7.73
C ARG A 680 -0.41 28.53 -9.10
N ILE A 681 -1.08 29.57 -9.58
CA ILE A 681 -0.65 30.29 -10.79
C ILE A 681 0.75 30.92 -10.56
N LYS A 682 0.99 31.57 -9.42
CA LYS A 682 2.32 32.10 -9.06
C LYS A 682 3.38 30.99 -8.95
N ALA A 683 3.06 29.86 -8.32
CA ALA A 683 3.96 28.71 -8.14
C ALA A 683 4.32 28.02 -9.48
N GLY A 684 3.33 27.80 -10.35
CA GLY A 684 3.53 27.30 -11.71
C GLY A 684 4.43 28.22 -12.54
N TRP A 685 4.22 29.54 -12.46
CA TRP A 685 5.11 30.51 -13.11
C TRP A 685 6.53 30.51 -12.52
N LEU A 686 6.70 30.30 -11.21
CA LEU A 686 8.02 30.22 -10.59
C LEU A 686 8.80 28.99 -11.11
N LYS A 687 8.16 27.82 -11.19
CA LYS A 687 8.75 26.60 -11.78
C LYS A 687 9.03 26.78 -13.29
N TRP A 688 8.15 27.45 -14.04
CA TRP A 688 8.39 27.77 -15.46
C TRP A 688 9.61 28.68 -15.65
N ARG A 689 9.75 29.75 -14.85
CA ARG A 689 10.90 30.69 -14.94
C ARG A 689 12.22 29.99 -14.59
N ALA A 690 12.23 29.16 -13.54
CA ALA A 690 13.42 28.41 -13.14
C ALA A 690 13.95 27.47 -14.26
N ALA A 691 13.05 26.99 -15.13
CA ALA A 691 13.36 26.12 -16.27
C ALA A 691 13.42 26.86 -17.62
N SER A 692 13.36 28.19 -17.62
CA SER A 692 13.26 28.99 -18.86
C SER A 692 14.42 28.77 -19.84
N GLY A 693 15.63 28.50 -19.35
CA GLY A 693 16.79 28.15 -20.20
C GLY A 693 16.54 26.91 -21.08
N VAL A 694 15.85 25.89 -20.56
CA VAL A 694 15.50 24.67 -21.31
C VAL A 694 14.21 24.86 -22.11
N LEU A 695 13.24 25.57 -21.56
CA LEU A 695 11.93 25.76 -22.19
C LEU A 695 11.93 26.77 -23.32
N CYS A 696 12.84 27.74 -23.33
CA CYS A 696 12.96 28.75 -24.37
C CYS A 696 14.03 28.43 -25.45
N ASP A 697 15.02 27.58 -25.16
CA ASP A 697 16.03 27.20 -26.16
C ASP A 697 15.38 26.50 -27.37
N LYS A 698 15.74 26.95 -28.58
CA LYS A 698 15.25 26.40 -29.85
C LYS A 698 15.82 25.01 -30.15
N LYS A 699 16.95 24.62 -29.55
CA LYS A 699 17.59 23.31 -29.74
C LYS A 699 16.86 22.17 -29.03
N VAL A 700 16.12 22.47 -27.95
CA VAL A 700 15.44 21.45 -27.14
C VAL A 700 14.13 21.00 -27.82
N PRO A 701 13.92 19.69 -28.11
CA PRO A 701 12.72 19.21 -28.80
C PRO A 701 11.41 19.53 -28.07
N LEU A 702 10.38 19.91 -28.83
CA LEU A 702 9.05 20.28 -28.28
C LEU A 702 8.42 19.16 -27.42
N LYS A 703 8.61 17.88 -27.77
CA LYS A 703 8.11 16.75 -26.98
C LYS A 703 8.81 16.64 -25.61
N LEU A 704 10.11 16.91 -25.54
CA LEU A 704 10.87 16.94 -24.30
C LEU A 704 10.49 18.13 -23.41
N LYS A 705 10.32 19.33 -24.01
CA LYS A 705 9.74 20.50 -23.31
C LYS A 705 8.34 20.19 -22.73
N GLY A 706 7.53 19.43 -23.48
CA GLY A 706 6.25 18.90 -23.03
C GLY A 706 6.37 17.93 -21.86
N LYS A 707 7.30 16.96 -21.91
CA LYS A 707 7.62 16.03 -20.82
C LYS A 707 8.02 16.81 -19.55
N PHE A 708 8.91 17.80 -19.68
CA PHE A 708 9.27 18.70 -18.57
C PHE A 708 8.07 19.45 -17.99
N TYR A 709 7.22 20.07 -18.83
CA TYR A 709 6.03 20.78 -18.35
C TYR A 709 5.06 19.85 -17.60
N ARG A 710 4.83 18.62 -18.10
CA ARG A 710 3.99 17.61 -17.44
C ARG A 710 4.53 17.21 -16.06
N MET A 711 5.86 17.12 -15.91
CA MET A 711 6.52 16.62 -14.69
C MET A 711 6.79 17.69 -13.63
N ALA A 712 7.22 18.90 -14.02
CA ALA A 712 7.73 19.91 -13.08
C ALA A 712 6.81 21.12 -12.86
N ILE A 713 5.97 21.48 -13.85
CA ILE A 713 5.21 22.73 -13.85
C ILE A 713 3.72 22.47 -13.61
N ARG A 714 3.13 21.50 -14.32
CA ARG A 714 1.73 21.12 -14.13
C ARG A 714 1.42 20.69 -12.69
N PRO A 715 2.25 19.90 -11.97
CA PRO A 715 1.95 19.55 -10.58
C PRO A 715 1.96 20.76 -9.66
N ALA A 716 2.91 21.69 -9.82
CA ALA A 716 2.95 22.93 -9.04
C ALA A 716 1.76 23.87 -9.32
N LEU A 717 1.18 23.80 -10.53
CA LEU A 717 -0.02 24.53 -10.93
C LEU A 717 -1.34 23.87 -10.47
N LEU A 718 -1.31 22.57 -10.11
CA LEU A 718 -2.51 21.77 -9.83
C LEU A 718 -2.60 21.16 -8.42
N TYR A 719 -1.53 21.21 -7.61
CA TYR A 719 -1.55 20.74 -6.22
C TYR A 719 -2.74 21.32 -5.45
N GLY A 720 -3.52 20.46 -4.78
CA GLY A 720 -4.69 20.86 -3.98
C GLY A 720 -5.97 21.08 -4.80
N SER A 721 -5.90 21.12 -6.13
CA SER A 721 -7.07 21.40 -7.00
C SER A 721 -8.13 20.30 -6.98
N GLU A 722 -7.76 19.11 -6.53
CA GLU A 722 -8.64 17.99 -6.17
C GLU A 722 -9.69 18.36 -5.11
N CYS A 723 -9.31 19.19 -4.13
CA CYS A 723 -10.16 19.59 -3.00
C CYS A 723 -10.98 20.87 -3.26
N TRP A 724 -10.68 21.63 -4.30
CA TRP A 724 -11.36 22.91 -4.57
C TRP A 724 -12.83 22.75 -4.99
N ALA A 725 -13.62 23.80 -4.74
CA ALA A 725 -14.92 24.06 -5.36
C ALA A 725 -14.82 25.17 -6.43
N PRO A 726 -14.16 24.94 -7.59
CA PRO A 726 -13.83 26.00 -8.54
C PRO A 726 -15.06 26.55 -9.29
N LYS A 727 -15.15 27.87 -9.37
CA LYS A 727 -16.05 28.59 -10.29
C LYS A 727 -15.50 28.48 -11.73
N LYS A 728 -16.33 28.75 -12.74
CA LYS A 728 -15.91 28.79 -14.16
C LYS A 728 -14.74 29.74 -14.42
N ASP A 729 -14.69 30.86 -13.69
CA ASP A 729 -13.60 31.84 -13.78
C ASP A 729 -12.25 31.27 -13.31
N HIS A 730 -12.24 30.52 -12.21
CA HIS A 730 -11.00 29.96 -11.65
C HIS A 730 -10.32 29.01 -12.65
N VAL A 731 -11.13 28.18 -13.33
CA VAL A 731 -10.66 27.29 -14.40
C VAL A 731 -10.11 28.11 -15.58
N ARG A 732 -10.83 29.15 -16.04
CA ARG A 732 -10.36 30.04 -17.11
C ARG A 732 -9.03 30.72 -16.79
N ARG A 733 -8.83 31.20 -15.56
CA ARG A 733 -7.57 31.81 -15.09
C ARG A 733 -6.39 30.82 -15.16
N ILE A 734 -6.63 29.57 -14.77
CA ILE A 734 -5.61 28.51 -14.84
C ILE A 734 -5.35 28.07 -16.28
N GLU A 735 -6.38 27.96 -17.13
CA GLU A 735 -6.22 27.68 -18.57
C GLU A 735 -5.48 28.79 -19.32
N ALA A 736 -5.73 30.06 -18.97
CA ALA A 736 -4.99 31.20 -19.50
C ALA A 736 -3.52 31.20 -19.03
N ALA A 737 -3.26 30.82 -17.78
CA ALA A 737 -1.90 30.64 -17.26
C ALA A 737 -1.15 29.50 -17.98
N GLU A 738 -1.77 28.32 -18.13
CA GLU A 738 -1.22 27.21 -18.92
C GLU A 738 -0.92 27.67 -20.35
N MET A 739 -1.90 28.21 -21.08
CA MET A 739 -1.69 28.54 -22.49
C MET A 739 -0.65 29.63 -22.72
N ARG A 740 -0.45 30.55 -21.77
CA ARG A 740 0.67 31.52 -21.81
C ARG A 740 2.02 30.82 -21.63
N MET A 741 2.16 29.93 -20.65
CA MET A 741 3.37 29.14 -20.43
C MET A 741 3.70 28.30 -21.68
N LEU A 742 2.73 27.55 -22.21
CA LEU A 742 2.92 26.68 -23.37
C LEU A 742 3.26 27.47 -24.66
N ARG A 743 2.61 28.62 -24.89
CA ARG A 743 2.93 29.50 -26.03
C ARG A 743 4.38 30.00 -25.98
N TRP A 744 4.83 30.47 -24.81
CA TRP A 744 6.22 30.91 -24.62
C TRP A 744 7.22 29.76 -24.79
N THR A 745 6.92 28.56 -24.26
CA THR A 745 7.73 27.34 -24.47
C THR A 745 7.83 26.92 -25.94
N CYS A 746 6.82 27.21 -26.77
CA CYS A 746 6.85 27.03 -28.23
C CYS A 746 7.47 28.21 -29.00
N GLY A 747 7.83 29.32 -28.33
CA GLY A 747 8.27 30.55 -28.99
C GLY A 747 7.18 31.24 -29.84
N ARG A 748 5.89 31.00 -29.52
CA ARG A 748 4.73 31.51 -30.27
C ARG A 748 4.02 32.66 -29.55
N THR A 749 3.59 33.64 -30.31
CA THR A 749 2.81 34.81 -29.86
C THR A 749 1.31 34.57 -30.07
N LEU A 750 0.51 35.64 -30.17
CA LEU A 750 -0.85 35.59 -30.72
C LEU A 750 -0.89 35.86 -32.23
N TRP A 751 0.06 36.65 -32.75
CA TRP A 751 0.18 36.99 -34.18
C TRP A 751 0.51 35.78 -35.07
N ASP A 752 1.11 34.73 -34.49
CA ASP A 752 1.31 33.44 -35.15
C ASP A 752 0.00 32.70 -35.52
N MET A 753 -1.16 33.21 -35.10
CA MET A 753 -2.53 32.66 -35.29
C MET A 753 -2.70 31.17 -34.92
N THR A 754 -1.71 30.59 -34.24
CA THR A 754 -1.65 29.15 -33.95
C THR A 754 -2.72 28.80 -32.90
N THR A 755 -3.52 27.77 -33.17
CA THR A 755 -4.60 27.33 -32.29
C THR A 755 -4.08 26.73 -30.98
N ASN A 756 -4.86 26.86 -29.90
CA ASN A 756 -4.51 26.29 -28.60
C ASN A 756 -4.39 24.74 -28.65
N SER A 757 -5.13 24.09 -29.55
CA SER A 757 -5.02 22.64 -29.81
C SER A 757 -3.71 22.27 -30.49
N ALA A 758 -3.24 23.02 -31.49
CA ALA A 758 -1.97 22.75 -32.17
C ALA A 758 -0.76 22.89 -31.22
N ILE A 759 -0.75 23.91 -30.36
CA ILE A 759 0.28 24.10 -29.32
C ILE A 759 0.29 22.94 -28.31
N ARG A 760 -0.90 22.49 -27.89
CA ARG A 760 -1.03 21.33 -26.99
C ARG A 760 -0.59 20.02 -27.67
N MET A 761 -0.89 19.84 -28.95
CA MET A 761 -0.51 18.65 -29.73
C MET A 761 1.01 18.57 -30.00
N SER A 762 1.65 19.68 -30.34
CA SER A 762 3.09 19.72 -30.62
C SER A 762 3.92 19.36 -29.38
N LEU A 763 3.57 19.91 -28.21
CA LEU A 763 4.16 19.56 -26.92
C LEU A 763 3.69 18.18 -26.39
N GLY A 764 2.57 17.65 -26.87
CA GLY A 764 1.98 16.39 -26.37
C GLY A 764 1.41 16.55 -24.95
N VAL A 765 0.55 17.56 -24.74
CA VAL A 765 -0.04 17.88 -23.44
C VAL A 765 -1.57 18.03 -23.54
N VAL A 766 -2.31 17.22 -22.77
CA VAL A 766 -3.77 17.36 -22.53
C VAL A 766 -4.06 18.74 -21.88
N SER A 767 -5.30 19.25 -21.83
CA SER A 767 -5.55 20.52 -21.13
C SER A 767 -5.40 20.42 -19.60
N VAL A 768 -5.07 21.55 -18.96
CA VAL A 768 -5.06 21.66 -17.49
C VAL A 768 -6.45 21.42 -16.87
N SER A 769 -7.53 21.89 -17.49
CA SER A 769 -8.92 21.71 -17.02
C SER A 769 -9.37 20.24 -17.02
N GLU A 770 -8.92 19.44 -17.98
CA GLU A 770 -9.19 18.01 -18.00
C GLU A 770 -8.35 17.25 -16.97
N LYS A 771 -7.11 17.68 -16.72
CA LYS A 771 -6.29 17.12 -15.64
C LYS A 771 -6.76 17.50 -14.23
N MET A 772 -7.37 18.68 -14.03
CA MET A 772 -8.13 19.00 -12.81
C MET A 772 -9.31 18.04 -12.62
N ARG A 773 -10.09 17.78 -13.69
CA ARG A 773 -11.23 16.84 -13.66
C ARG A 773 -10.78 15.41 -13.33
N GLU A 774 -9.67 14.96 -13.93
CA GLU A 774 -9.05 13.67 -13.64
C GLU A 774 -8.57 13.56 -12.17
N GLY A 775 -7.87 14.59 -11.68
CA GLY A 775 -7.41 14.64 -10.28
C GLY A 775 -8.56 14.54 -9.28
N ARG A 776 -9.65 15.31 -9.50
CA ARG A 776 -10.87 15.25 -8.69
C ARG A 776 -11.55 13.87 -8.70
N LEU A 777 -11.60 13.22 -9.86
CA LEU A 777 -12.17 11.87 -9.98
C LEU A 777 -11.28 10.80 -9.32
N ARG A 778 -9.96 10.90 -9.46
CA ARG A 778 -8.99 10.04 -8.77
C ARG A 778 -9.12 10.19 -7.25
N TRP A 779 -9.13 11.43 -6.75
CA TRP A 779 -9.33 11.75 -5.34
C TRP A 779 -10.64 11.20 -4.80
N PHE A 780 -11.76 11.44 -5.48
CA PHE A 780 -13.06 10.86 -5.11
C PHE A 780 -13.03 9.32 -5.05
N GLY A 781 -12.31 8.66 -5.96
CA GLY A 781 -12.03 7.22 -5.89
C GLY A 781 -11.24 6.79 -4.65
N HIS A 782 -10.32 7.62 -4.14
CA HIS A 782 -9.67 7.36 -2.84
C HIS A 782 -10.62 7.57 -1.66
N VAL A 783 -11.52 8.55 -1.71
CA VAL A 783 -12.55 8.75 -0.67
C VAL A 783 -13.49 7.54 -0.58
N LEU A 784 -14.02 7.06 -1.71
CA LEU A 784 -14.91 5.90 -1.75
C LEU A 784 -14.29 4.58 -1.26
N ARG A 785 -12.96 4.47 -1.28
CA ARG A 785 -12.22 3.28 -0.79
C ARG A 785 -11.97 3.29 0.72
N ARG A 786 -12.12 4.42 1.41
CA ARG A 786 -11.99 4.53 2.87
C ARG A 786 -13.22 3.94 3.58
N LEU A 787 -13.10 3.62 4.87
CA LEU A 787 -14.24 3.18 5.69
C LEU A 787 -15.28 4.32 5.83
N PRO A 788 -16.59 4.03 6.01
CA PRO A 788 -17.60 5.07 6.22
C PRO A 788 -17.38 5.95 7.46
N SER A 789 -16.64 5.44 8.45
CA SER A 789 -16.21 6.15 9.66
C SER A 789 -15.04 7.11 9.45
N ASP A 790 -14.28 6.97 8.37
CA ASP A 790 -13.11 7.80 8.05
C ASP A 790 -13.51 9.28 7.91
N ALA A 791 -12.79 10.19 8.57
CA ALA A 791 -13.07 11.62 8.57
C ALA A 791 -13.25 12.22 7.16
N VAL A 792 -12.45 11.78 6.19
CA VAL A 792 -12.51 12.25 4.79
C VAL A 792 -13.76 11.69 4.09
N ARG A 793 -14.17 10.46 4.42
CA ARG A 793 -15.37 9.84 3.84
C ARG A 793 -16.66 10.32 4.49
N ARG A 794 -16.66 10.66 5.78
CA ARG A 794 -17.81 11.28 6.47
C ARG A 794 -18.29 12.55 5.75
N VAL A 795 -17.40 13.28 5.05
CA VAL A 795 -17.76 14.43 4.19
C VAL A 795 -18.80 14.08 3.11
N GLU A 796 -18.85 12.84 2.61
CA GLU A 796 -19.89 12.37 1.68
C GLU A 796 -21.30 12.39 2.30
N SER A 797 -21.39 12.34 3.63
CA SER A 797 -22.62 12.29 4.43
C SER A 797 -22.96 13.60 5.15
N ILE A 798 -22.14 14.65 5.05
CA ILE A 798 -22.42 15.94 5.69
C ILE A 798 -23.58 16.65 4.98
N THR A 799 -24.67 16.87 5.72
CA THR A 799 -25.71 17.82 5.35
C THR A 799 -25.15 19.23 5.49
N VAL A 800 -25.08 19.98 4.39
CA VAL A 800 -24.72 21.41 4.41
C VAL A 800 -26.01 22.21 4.30
N ASP A 801 -26.47 22.74 5.42
CA ASP A 801 -27.68 23.56 5.47
C ASP A 801 -27.43 24.95 4.86
N GLY A 802 -28.36 25.39 4.02
CA GLY A 802 -28.30 26.71 3.38
C GLY A 802 -28.89 26.75 1.97
N ALA A 803 -29.35 27.92 1.56
CA ALA A 803 -29.89 28.14 0.22
C ALA A 803 -28.77 28.26 -0.81
N ARG A 804 -28.62 27.24 -1.67
CA ARG A 804 -27.71 27.28 -2.83
C ARG A 804 -28.12 28.40 -3.79
N ARG A 805 -27.49 29.57 -3.68
CA ARG A 805 -27.63 30.69 -4.62
C ARG A 805 -27.32 30.22 -6.06
N LYS A 806 -28.06 30.72 -7.05
CA LYS A 806 -27.87 30.36 -8.47
C LYS A 806 -26.53 30.91 -9.00
N GLY A 807 -25.74 30.05 -9.66
CA GLY A 807 -24.47 30.36 -10.35
C GLY A 807 -24.00 29.18 -11.19
#